data_AF-A8N8J6-F1
#
_entry.id   AF-A8N8J6-F1
#
_cell.length_a   1.000
_cell.length_b   1.000
_cell.length_c   1.000
_cell.angle_alpha   90.00
_cell.angle_beta   90.00
_cell.angle_gamma   90.00
#
_symmetry.space_group_name_H-M   'P 1'
#
loop_
_entity.id
_entity.type
_entity.pdbx_description
1 polymer ?
#
loop_
_entity_poly.entity_id
_entity_poly.type
_entity_poly.pdbx_seq_one_letter_code
_entity_poly.pdbx_strand_id
1 'polypeptide(L)'
;MGELDKALLLVNSLLDAVTKGMKDDLLQDAITMLQGAIRGEGDHRTREKLEVVLIKALVTRFARYGWADDLDEGLGLLRKGDLDVKLTLIDQLRISGLRGDHFPAIVSSVLDLLRDYRQSIDKSSLDTAFALAIRAIASCQGVTNTQAQLLLRVGNAFALRYLASGDEGDLGLAGVYFQDAKRAFNKGDPMLSVVLLNLQHIGWMKLMECESRQKPVGFREMERFGKKAQAEDRGGLEPYMLGTALLKNGGRLHLDNAIFQFRRSLSLRPPQHPRRHDTLGNCAIALLKRFILTSNFEDLEESVQMQLQALALRPPNHPDRSRSLDNLANALCTRFNHRGDFRDLEECIARHREALSLQPPGHPDRPASLVGLASALDTRFEHKGNVVDLEESIASHRGALVLLPPGHPERSSSLINFAGCLLTRFKLQGDFRDLEECIACNEEALALMAPGDPERCGPLENVAISLSTRYQYEGNFLDLEESLSLFREVLNLRPPGHSDRPRTLRNLASSLSMRFRHKGDFCDLDECIDAHRKALSHQLPGHPGRGISLSSLGGALSIRFQYRHDLCDLEESVASHSEALALIPPGHQDLSNLLNNLAISLSARFERKGDIHDLKMAIKYHREALTLRPPGCADRPSSLNNLANALAIRFQREGDLSDLEECIVHVRDALTEFSRIGPALALEHEPNLPVVYNPDSLKTLTNLVTFLKLKYKVHSDSSIQDEIFRLLRSGAQFHGSSPLARLDHAGLWSSTCREFCRWENALEAHKHGVDLLPHLASLDLTLEQRQNVLIHAKELSGDAVQCAIEQGELETAVVFLSTARSVFWSQTLQFRGSLDNLEALHPDLASELRSVTGQLEIATGQNLEPDSMSAKLPSRPYLLARKREEVIARIRATDGFHDFLLPPCFDTLKNAARGGPVVFLNASEFGCHALIMKGDGTLLPLSLLADMSLLLYLADAIPLLARGQEIDVHVRCNIDNCFDGRDVRLKAVRRREDYRTADDDFRDVLEILWEVVAQPVITALGLSKVSYPETN
;
A
#
# COMPACT_ATOMS: atom_id res chain seq x y z
N MET A 1 28.75 -62.43 -1.86
CA MET A 1 27.35 -62.51 -1.41
C MET A 1 27.07 -63.97 -1.08
N GLY A 2 26.90 -64.31 0.21
CA GLY A 2 26.67 -65.69 0.65
C GLY A 2 25.32 -66.23 0.18
N GLU A 3 25.08 -67.54 0.30
CA GLU A 3 23.79 -68.14 -0.09
C GLU A 3 22.60 -67.54 0.67
N LEU A 4 22.77 -67.24 1.96
CA LEU A 4 21.75 -66.57 2.79
C LEU A 4 21.45 -65.13 2.31
N ASP A 5 22.47 -64.37 1.90
CA ASP A 5 22.28 -62.99 1.43
C ASP A 5 21.50 -62.98 0.10
N LYS A 6 21.81 -63.93 -0.80
CA LYS A 6 21.06 -64.10 -2.06
C LYS A 6 19.62 -64.54 -1.79
N ALA A 7 19.42 -65.47 -0.86
CA ALA A 7 18.09 -65.91 -0.46
C ALA A 7 17.27 -64.77 0.17
N LEU A 8 17.87 -63.98 1.07
CA LEU A 8 17.23 -62.81 1.68
C LEU A 8 16.82 -61.77 0.62
N LEU A 9 17.69 -61.50 -0.36
CA LEU A 9 17.39 -60.57 -1.45
C LEU A 9 16.24 -61.07 -2.33
N LEU A 10 16.22 -62.36 -2.67
CA LEU A 10 15.12 -62.97 -3.44
C LEU A 10 13.81 -63.01 -2.67
N VAL A 11 13.84 -63.36 -1.38
CA VAL A 11 12.66 -63.38 -0.52
C VAL A 11 12.09 -61.97 -0.33
N ASN A 12 12.94 -60.96 -0.13
CA ASN A 12 12.48 -59.56 -0.09
C ASN A 12 11.82 -59.16 -1.42
N SER A 13 12.42 -59.49 -2.57
CA SER A 13 11.85 -59.20 -3.89
C SER A 13 10.47 -59.85 -4.09
N LEU A 14 10.31 -61.10 -3.66
CA LEU A 14 9.02 -61.80 -3.73
C LEU A 14 7.98 -61.20 -2.79
N LEU A 15 8.36 -60.84 -1.55
CA LEU A 15 7.45 -60.16 -0.62
C LEU A 15 7.08 -58.75 -1.12
N ASP A 16 8.01 -58.04 -1.74
CA ASP A 16 7.74 -56.75 -2.39
C ASP A 16 6.77 -56.93 -3.57
N ALA A 17 6.88 -58.02 -4.33
CA ALA A 17 5.93 -58.33 -5.41
C ALA A 17 4.53 -58.67 -4.89
N VAL A 18 4.42 -59.51 -3.85
CA VAL A 18 3.15 -59.82 -3.18
C VAL A 18 2.50 -58.54 -2.69
N THR A 19 3.27 -57.70 -1.99
CA THR A 19 2.74 -56.49 -1.38
C THR A 19 2.36 -55.41 -2.39
N LYS A 20 3.02 -55.33 -3.55
CA LYS A 20 2.59 -54.46 -4.68
C LYS A 20 1.29 -54.90 -5.34
N GLY A 21 0.96 -56.20 -5.30
CA GLY A 21 -0.29 -56.74 -5.85
C GLY A 21 -1.50 -56.54 -4.93
N MET A 22 -1.29 -56.14 -3.68
CA MET A 22 -2.35 -55.94 -2.70
C MET A 22 -3.13 -54.66 -2.99
N LYS A 23 -4.45 -54.71 -2.82
CA LYS A 23 -5.34 -53.56 -3.03
C LYS A 23 -5.30 -52.60 -1.83
N ASP A 24 -4.16 -51.95 -1.62
CA ASP A 24 -3.87 -51.09 -0.46
C ASP A 24 -4.92 -49.95 -0.30
N ASP A 25 -5.53 -49.48 -1.39
CA ASP A 25 -6.62 -48.49 -1.37
C ASP A 25 -7.83 -48.96 -0.55
N LEU A 26 -8.22 -50.25 -0.64
CA LEU A 26 -9.36 -50.79 0.12
C LEU A 26 -9.11 -50.76 1.64
N LEU A 27 -7.87 -51.05 2.06
CA LEU A 27 -7.49 -51.00 3.46
C LEU A 27 -7.45 -49.55 3.96
N GLN A 28 -6.98 -48.62 3.13
CA GLN A 28 -6.93 -47.20 3.47
C GLN A 28 -8.34 -46.59 3.55
N ASP A 29 -9.24 -46.95 2.63
CA ASP A 29 -10.65 -46.54 2.63
C ASP A 29 -11.37 -47.04 3.90
N ALA A 30 -11.13 -48.30 4.27
CA ALA A 30 -11.66 -48.89 5.50
C ALA A 30 -11.25 -48.09 6.75
N ILE A 31 -9.96 -47.75 6.87
CA ILE A 31 -9.43 -46.96 8.00
C ILE A 31 -9.99 -45.54 7.99
N THR A 32 -10.03 -44.90 6.82
CA THR A 32 -10.50 -43.52 6.68
C THR A 32 -11.99 -43.39 7.02
N MET A 33 -12.82 -44.32 6.56
CA MET A 33 -14.25 -44.37 6.92
C MET A 33 -14.45 -44.54 8.43
N LEU A 34 -13.68 -45.42 9.08
CA LEU A 34 -13.77 -45.62 10.52
C LEU A 34 -13.35 -44.37 11.30
N GLN A 35 -12.23 -43.74 10.94
CA GLN A 35 -11.75 -42.53 11.59
C GLN A 35 -12.74 -41.37 11.42
N GLY A 36 -13.34 -41.22 10.23
CA GLY A 36 -14.39 -40.24 9.96
C GLY A 36 -15.64 -40.48 10.81
N ALA A 37 -16.10 -41.74 10.88
CA ALA A 37 -17.25 -42.12 11.70
C ALA A 37 -17.01 -41.86 13.19
N ILE A 38 -15.83 -42.21 13.71
CA ILE A 38 -15.47 -42.00 15.12
C ILE A 38 -15.48 -40.50 15.49
N ARG A 39 -15.01 -39.62 14.59
CA ARG A 39 -14.99 -38.16 14.83
C ARG A 39 -16.39 -37.55 14.93
N GLY A 40 -17.34 -38.05 14.14
CA GLY A 40 -18.72 -37.56 14.11
C GLY A 40 -19.67 -38.24 15.10
N GLU A 41 -19.26 -39.36 15.70
CA GLU A 41 -20.14 -40.18 16.53
C GLU A 41 -20.27 -39.61 17.94
N GLY A 42 -21.51 -39.31 18.36
CA GLY A 42 -21.82 -38.81 19.70
C GLY A 42 -22.11 -39.91 20.72
N ASP A 43 -22.57 -41.09 20.28
CA ASP A 43 -22.88 -42.21 21.15
C ASP A 43 -21.62 -43.00 21.55
N HIS A 44 -21.38 -43.10 22.86
CA HIS A 44 -20.21 -43.78 23.40
C HIS A 44 -20.16 -45.27 23.02
N ARG A 45 -21.29 -45.98 23.06
CA ARG A 45 -21.32 -47.43 22.75
C ARG A 45 -21.05 -47.69 21.28
N THR A 46 -21.59 -46.86 20.40
CA THR A 46 -21.33 -46.93 18.96
C THR A 46 -19.88 -46.59 18.64
N ARG A 47 -19.32 -45.58 19.31
CA ARG A 47 -17.90 -45.23 19.19
C ARG A 47 -16.99 -46.39 19.59
N GLU A 48 -17.23 -47.06 20.71
CA GLU A 48 -16.41 -48.21 21.13
C GLU A 48 -16.43 -49.36 20.11
N LYS A 49 -17.58 -49.62 19.46
CA LYS A 49 -17.68 -50.60 18.38
C LYS A 49 -16.82 -50.23 17.18
N LEU A 50 -16.87 -48.96 16.76
CA LEU A 50 -16.05 -48.45 15.65
C LEU A 50 -14.56 -48.50 15.98
N GLU A 51 -14.17 -48.15 17.21
CA GLU A 51 -12.78 -48.21 17.68
C GLU A 51 -12.23 -49.64 17.65
N VAL A 52 -13.00 -50.65 18.06
CA VAL A 52 -12.55 -52.06 18.00
C VAL A 52 -12.33 -52.53 16.55
N VAL A 53 -13.20 -52.13 15.61
CA VAL A 53 -13.03 -52.46 14.19
C VAL A 53 -11.83 -51.70 13.60
N LEU A 54 -11.56 -50.48 14.07
CA LEU A 54 -10.35 -49.74 13.72
C LEU A 54 -9.08 -50.43 14.20
N ILE A 55 -9.06 -50.95 15.44
CA ILE A 55 -7.93 -51.77 15.92
C ILE A 55 -7.67 -52.94 14.97
N LYS A 56 -8.73 -53.63 14.49
CA LYS A 56 -8.59 -54.74 13.54
C LYS A 56 -7.97 -54.28 12.21
N ALA A 57 -8.38 -53.13 11.69
CA ALA A 57 -7.84 -52.56 10.46
C ALA A 57 -6.37 -52.14 10.65
N LEU A 58 -6.02 -51.51 11.77
CA LEU A 58 -4.64 -51.11 12.11
C LEU A 58 -3.71 -52.33 12.26
N VAL A 59 -4.16 -53.39 12.94
CA VAL A 59 -3.42 -54.67 13.04
C VAL A 59 -3.22 -55.30 11.65
N THR A 60 -4.21 -55.16 10.76
CA THR A 60 -4.08 -55.61 9.37
C THR A 60 -3.04 -54.77 8.60
N ARG A 61 -3.02 -53.44 8.81
CA ARG A 61 -2.05 -52.53 8.21
C ARG A 61 -0.62 -52.73 8.71
N PHE A 62 -0.45 -53.06 9.99
CA PHE A 62 0.84 -53.45 10.54
C PHE A 62 1.42 -54.67 9.82
N ALA A 63 0.62 -55.70 9.53
CA ALA A 63 1.10 -56.88 8.81
C ALA A 63 1.67 -56.54 7.41
N ARG A 64 1.11 -55.51 6.78
CA ARG A 64 1.47 -55.02 5.46
C ARG A 64 2.71 -54.12 5.45
N TYR A 65 2.82 -53.20 6.41
CA TYR A 65 3.87 -52.17 6.39
C TYR A 65 4.84 -52.20 7.59
N GLY A 66 4.47 -52.83 8.69
CA GLY A 66 5.26 -52.88 9.93
C GLY A 66 5.32 -51.56 10.69
N TRP A 67 4.35 -50.66 10.50
CA TRP A 67 4.32 -49.34 11.15
C TRP A 67 4.04 -49.48 12.64
N ALA A 68 5.02 -49.16 13.48
CA ALA A 68 4.85 -49.23 14.94
C ALA A 68 3.69 -48.35 15.43
N ASP A 69 3.40 -47.25 14.73
CA ASP A 69 2.29 -46.33 15.03
C ASP A 69 0.92 -47.03 15.03
N ASP A 70 0.71 -48.05 14.18
CA ASP A 70 -0.54 -48.81 14.13
C ASP A 70 -0.79 -49.59 15.43
N LEU A 71 0.27 -50.16 16.01
CA LEU A 71 0.17 -50.90 17.27
C LEU A 71 0.03 -49.96 18.47
N ASP A 72 0.68 -48.80 18.43
CA ASP A 72 0.55 -47.76 19.46
C ASP A 72 -0.86 -47.17 19.46
N GLU A 73 -1.41 -46.81 18.30
CA GLU A 73 -2.78 -46.33 18.13
C GLU A 73 -3.77 -47.40 18.59
N GLY A 74 -3.58 -48.66 18.16
CA GLY A 74 -4.43 -49.77 18.58
C GLY A 74 -4.43 -49.99 20.09
N LEU A 75 -3.28 -49.89 20.75
CA LEU A 75 -3.17 -50.00 22.20
C LEU A 75 -3.82 -48.81 22.92
N GLY A 76 -3.65 -47.60 22.39
CA GLY A 76 -4.28 -46.39 22.90
C GLY A 76 -5.80 -46.48 22.82
N LEU A 77 -6.33 -46.90 21.68
CA LEU A 77 -7.75 -47.15 21.48
C LEU A 77 -8.26 -48.23 22.44
N LEU A 78 -7.55 -49.35 22.61
CA LEU A 78 -7.99 -50.41 23.52
C LEU A 78 -8.08 -49.94 24.98
N ARG A 79 -7.17 -49.06 25.41
CA ARG A 79 -7.11 -48.53 26.79
C ARG A 79 -8.05 -47.36 27.06
N LYS A 80 -8.54 -46.70 26.00
CA LYS A 80 -9.49 -45.59 26.12
C LYS A 80 -10.89 -46.16 26.40
N GLY A 81 -11.59 -45.69 27.43
CA GLY A 81 -12.92 -46.21 27.77
C GLY A 81 -12.88 -47.50 28.61
N ASP A 82 -13.95 -48.29 28.57
CA ASP A 82 -14.08 -49.51 29.40
C ASP A 82 -13.45 -50.72 28.71
N LEU A 83 -12.37 -51.25 29.29
CA LEU A 83 -11.64 -52.38 28.75
C LEU A 83 -12.49 -53.66 28.70
N ASP A 84 -13.34 -53.90 29.70
CA ASP A 84 -14.17 -55.12 29.75
C ASP A 84 -15.25 -55.09 28.66
N VAL A 85 -15.80 -53.91 28.39
CA VAL A 85 -16.74 -53.69 27.28
C VAL A 85 -16.04 -53.95 25.94
N LYS A 86 -14.83 -53.43 25.74
CA LYS A 86 -14.06 -53.65 24.50
C LYS A 86 -13.67 -55.10 24.29
N LEU A 87 -13.25 -55.81 25.34
CA LEU A 87 -12.97 -57.24 25.26
C LEU A 87 -14.23 -58.04 24.91
N THR A 88 -15.39 -57.66 25.48
CA THR A 88 -16.68 -58.28 25.13
C THR A 88 -17.05 -58.04 23.66
N LEU A 89 -16.83 -56.83 23.15
CA LEU A 89 -17.05 -56.49 21.73
C LEU A 89 -16.10 -57.26 20.80
N ILE A 90 -14.84 -57.43 21.19
CA ILE A 90 -13.88 -58.28 20.49
C ILE A 90 -14.35 -59.75 20.46
N ASP A 91 -15.00 -60.21 21.53
CA ASP A 91 -15.63 -61.54 21.58
C ASP A 91 -16.79 -61.72 20.61
N GLN A 92 -17.57 -60.67 20.40
CA GLN A 92 -18.69 -60.67 19.46
C GLN A 92 -18.23 -60.58 17.98
N LEU A 93 -16.97 -60.22 17.70
CA LEU A 93 -16.46 -59.96 16.35
C LEU A 93 -15.96 -61.19 15.54
N ARG A 94 -16.24 -62.43 15.96
CA ARG A 94 -15.95 -63.65 15.15
C ARG A 94 -17.02 -64.75 15.30
N ILE A 95 -17.63 -65.13 14.17
CA ILE A 95 -17.66 -66.46 13.51
C ILE A 95 -18.33 -66.19 12.14
N SER A 96 -17.75 -66.76 11.08
CA SER A 96 -18.27 -66.79 9.70
C SER A 96 -19.74 -66.37 9.52
N GLY A 97 -19.96 -65.16 9.03
CA GLY A 97 -21.29 -64.64 8.68
C GLY A 97 -21.95 -63.79 9.77
N LEU A 98 -21.46 -62.56 9.94
CA LEU A 98 -22.22 -61.53 10.66
C LEU A 98 -23.36 -61.01 9.75
N ARG A 99 -24.53 -61.64 9.81
CA ARG A 99 -25.81 -60.97 9.52
C ARG A 99 -26.61 -60.94 10.82
N GLY A 100 -26.75 -59.75 11.41
CA GLY A 100 -27.61 -59.54 12.57
C GLY A 100 -27.38 -58.20 13.26
N ASP A 101 -28.29 -57.25 12.99
CA ASP A 101 -28.88 -56.15 13.78
C ASP A 101 -28.10 -55.37 14.88
N HIS A 102 -26.80 -55.58 15.13
CA HIS A 102 -26.12 -55.05 16.33
C HIS A 102 -24.92 -54.12 16.06
N PHE A 103 -24.50 -53.95 14.81
CA PHE A 103 -23.44 -53.01 14.44
C PHE A 103 -23.94 -51.93 13.47
N PRO A 104 -23.41 -50.70 13.52
CA PRO A 104 -23.70 -49.67 12.52
C PRO A 104 -23.44 -50.17 11.09
N ALA A 105 -24.23 -49.72 10.11
CA ALA A 105 -24.09 -50.14 8.72
C ALA A 105 -22.66 -49.96 8.17
N ILE A 106 -21.97 -48.90 8.60
CA ILE A 106 -20.58 -48.61 8.23
C ILE A 106 -19.61 -49.73 8.63
N VAL A 107 -19.87 -50.44 9.73
CA VAL A 107 -19.03 -51.57 10.18
C VAL A 107 -19.11 -52.73 9.19
N SER A 108 -20.31 -53.03 8.67
CA SER A 108 -20.46 -54.10 7.67
C SER A 108 -19.68 -53.78 6.40
N SER A 109 -19.82 -52.55 5.89
CA SER A 109 -19.10 -52.10 4.69
C SER A 109 -17.58 -52.14 4.88
N VAL A 110 -17.09 -51.72 6.04
CA VAL A 110 -15.65 -51.78 6.38
C VAL A 110 -15.15 -53.22 6.47
N LEU A 111 -15.92 -54.13 7.07
CA LEU A 111 -15.55 -55.55 7.16
C LEU A 111 -15.53 -56.20 5.77
N ASP A 112 -16.42 -55.81 4.86
CA ASP A 112 -16.38 -56.24 3.46
C ASP A 112 -15.12 -55.74 2.75
N LEU A 113 -14.73 -54.47 2.92
CA LEU A 113 -13.46 -53.94 2.38
C LEU A 113 -12.24 -54.69 2.91
N LEU A 114 -12.19 -54.97 4.22
CA LEU A 114 -11.10 -55.74 4.81
C LEU A 114 -11.06 -57.18 4.28
N ARG A 115 -12.21 -57.79 4.01
CA ARG A 115 -12.29 -59.12 3.39
C ARG A 115 -11.74 -59.08 1.97
N ASP A 116 -12.16 -58.10 1.18
CA ASP A 116 -11.75 -57.97 -0.22
C ASP A 116 -10.25 -57.63 -0.34
N TYR A 117 -9.72 -56.81 0.59
CA TYR A 117 -8.29 -56.59 0.77
C TYR A 117 -7.54 -57.91 1.02
N ARG A 118 -8.02 -58.73 1.97
CA ARG A 118 -7.39 -60.03 2.30
C ARG A 118 -7.40 -60.99 1.11
N GLN A 119 -8.45 -60.97 0.30
CA GLN A 119 -8.54 -61.77 -0.93
C GLN A 119 -7.55 -61.34 -2.01
N SER A 120 -7.02 -60.11 -1.95
CA SER A 120 -6.01 -59.62 -2.89
C SER A 120 -4.59 -60.14 -2.60
N ILE A 121 -4.36 -60.80 -1.46
CA ILE A 121 -3.04 -61.32 -1.08
C ILE A 121 -2.71 -62.57 -1.91
N ASP A 122 -1.64 -62.50 -2.71
CA ASP A 122 -1.18 -63.62 -3.54
C ASP A 122 -0.50 -64.71 -2.70
N LYS A 123 -1.25 -65.80 -2.46
CA LYS A 123 -0.78 -66.98 -1.73
C LYS A 123 0.33 -67.74 -2.47
N SER A 124 0.31 -67.77 -3.80
CA SER A 124 1.22 -68.59 -4.61
C SER A 124 2.66 -68.04 -4.57
N SER A 125 2.79 -66.71 -4.61
CA SER A 125 4.07 -66.03 -4.44
C SER A 125 4.61 -66.17 -3.01
N LEU A 126 3.75 -66.17 -1.99
CA LEU A 126 4.14 -66.47 -0.60
C LEU A 126 4.69 -67.90 -0.46
N ASP A 127 4.04 -68.89 -1.08
CA ASP A 127 4.50 -70.28 -1.07
C ASP A 127 5.87 -70.46 -1.73
N THR A 128 6.12 -69.72 -2.81
CA THR A 128 7.43 -69.68 -3.47
C THR A 128 8.50 -69.05 -2.57
N ALA A 129 8.17 -67.96 -1.87
CA ALA A 129 9.06 -67.31 -0.91
C ALA A 129 9.39 -68.24 0.27
N PHE A 130 8.43 -69.01 0.78
CA PHE A 130 8.66 -70.00 1.83
C PHE A 130 9.62 -71.10 1.39
N ALA A 131 9.38 -71.70 0.23
CA ALA A 131 10.22 -72.79 -0.29
C ALA A 131 11.69 -72.36 -0.42
N LEU A 132 11.93 -71.13 -0.91
CA LEU A 132 13.27 -70.56 -1.02
C LEU A 132 13.91 -70.27 0.34
N ALA A 133 13.16 -69.64 1.25
CA ALA A 133 13.67 -69.26 2.57
C ALA A 133 13.98 -70.48 3.44
N ILE A 134 13.08 -71.47 3.48
CA ILE A 134 13.25 -72.70 4.27
C ILE A 134 14.45 -73.49 3.76
N ARG A 135 14.62 -73.60 2.43
CA ARG A 135 15.79 -74.27 1.83
C ARG A 135 17.10 -73.59 2.22
N ALA A 136 17.14 -72.26 2.19
CA ALA A 136 18.34 -71.48 2.53
C ALA A 136 18.66 -71.50 4.04
N ILE A 137 17.64 -71.51 4.90
CA ILE A 137 17.82 -71.66 6.35
C ILE A 137 18.37 -73.05 6.69
N ALA A 138 17.88 -74.10 6.01
CA ALA A 138 18.30 -75.47 6.23
C ALA A 138 19.73 -75.78 5.73
N SER A 139 20.22 -75.06 4.72
CA SER A 139 21.56 -75.29 4.14
C SER A 139 22.72 -74.67 4.93
N CYS A 140 22.44 -73.84 5.95
CA CYS A 140 23.46 -73.10 6.68
C CYS A 140 23.61 -73.58 8.14
N GLN A 141 24.85 -73.82 8.56
CA GLN A 141 25.18 -74.14 9.96
C GLN A 141 25.68 -72.90 10.71
N GLY A 142 25.01 -72.54 11.81
CA GLY A 142 25.36 -71.40 12.67
C GLY A 142 24.39 -70.22 12.56
N VAL A 143 24.25 -69.46 13.66
CA VAL A 143 23.34 -68.30 13.75
C VAL A 143 24.05 -67.05 13.24
N THR A 144 23.55 -66.49 12.13
CA THR A 144 24.04 -65.22 11.57
C THR A 144 22.96 -64.15 11.56
N ASN A 145 23.33 -62.87 11.54
CA ASN A 145 22.38 -61.77 11.43
C ASN A 145 21.52 -61.87 10.15
N THR A 146 22.09 -62.32 9.03
CA THR A 146 21.33 -62.56 7.78
C THR A 146 20.28 -63.66 7.97
N GLN A 147 20.61 -64.73 8.69
CA GLN A 147 19.65 -65.78 9.02
C GLN A 147 18.53 -65.25 9.94
N ALA A 148 18.86 -64.43 10.94
CA ALA A 148 17.87 -63.80 11.83
C ALA A 148 16.90 -62.88 11.06
N GLN A 149 17.42 -62.10 10.10
CA GLN A 149 16.59 -61.27 9.21
C GLN A 149 15.73 -62.10 8.27
N LEU A 150 16.25 -63.20 7.73
CA LEU A 150 15.49 -64.13 6.89
C LEU A 150 14.34 -64.78 7.68
N LEU A 151 14.58 -65.20 8.92
CA LEU A 151 13.55 -65.73 9.84
C LEU A 151 12.45 -64.69 10.12
N LEU A 152 12.83 -63.43 10.35
CA LEU A 152 11.88 -62.32 10.51
C LEU A 152 11.01 -62.13 9.25
N ARG A 153 11.61 -62.15 8.05
CA ARG A 153 10.87 -62.02 6.78
C ARG A 153 9.92 -63.19 6.53
N VAL A 154 10.33 -64.41 6.86
CA VAL A 154 9.48 -65.60 6.79
C VAL A 154 8.30 -65.50 7.78
N GLY A 155 8.55 -65.03 9.01
CA GLY A 155 7.48 -64.78 9.97
C GLY A 155 6.43 -63.78 9.45
N ASN A 156 6.88 -62.67 8.83
CA ASN A 156 5.98 -61.70 8.21
C ASN A 156 5.17 -62.31 7.07
N ALA A 157 5.79 -63.15 6.25
CA ALA A 157 5.13 -63.84 5.16
C ALA A 157 4.04 -64.82 5.65
N PHE A 158 4.27 -65.55 6.74
CA PHE A 158 3.25 -66.38 7.38
C PHE A 158 2.12 -65.56 8.00
N ALA A 159 2.42 -64.39 8.58
CA ALA A 159 1.38 -63.47 9.08
C ALA A 159 0.49 -62.95 7.93
N LEU A 160 1.08 -62.63 6.77
CA LEU A 160 0.32 -62.28 5.56
C LEU A 160 -0.48 -63.47 5.02
N ARG A 161 0.07 -64.69 5.03
CA ARG A 161 -0.67 -65.89 4.59
C ARG A 161 -1.85 -66.16 5.51
N TYR A 162 -1.70 -66.00 6.83
CA TYR A 162 -2.82 -66.06 7.78
C TYR A 162 -3.92 -65.07 7.42
N LEU A 163 -3.57 -63.82 7.09
CA LEU A 163 -4.58 -62.82 6.70
C LEU A 163 -5.37 -63.27 5.45
N ALA A 164 -4.71 -63.99 4.53
CA ALA A 164 -5.32 -64.50 3.30
C ALA A 164 -6.10 -65.82 3.48
N SER A 165 -5.69 -66.69 4.41
CA SER A 165 -6.23 -68.05 4.60
C SER A 165 -7.19 -68.17 5.79
N GLY A 166 -6.96 -67.39 6.85
CA GLY A 166 -7.58 -67.55 8.16
C GLY A 166 -7.06 -68.76 8.95
N ASP A 167 -6.05 -69.47 8.46
CA ASP A 167 -5.54 -70.72 9.06
C ASP A 167 -4.68 -70.42 10.29
N GLU A 168 -5.19 -70.76 11.49
CA GLU A 168 -4.45 -70.56 12.74
C GLU A 168 -3.09 -71.29 12.79
N GLY A 169 -2.88 -72.32 11.97
CA GLY A 169 -1.58 -72.97 11.79
C GLY A 169 -0.52 -72.02 11.23
N ASP A 170 -0.88 -71.17 10.26
CA ASP A 170 0.00 -70.16 9.70
C ASP A 170 0.39 -69.11 10.74
N LEU A 171 -0.54 -68.69 11.59
CA LEU A 171 -0.28 -67.76 12.68
C LEU A 171 0.64 -68.38 13.74
N GLY A 172 0.47 -69.67 14.02
CA GLY A 172 1.36 -70.45 14.88
C GLY A 172 2.78 -70.49 14.33
N LEU A 173 2.94 -70.80 13.04
CA LEU A 173 4.23 -70.80 12.35
C LEU A 173 4.89 -69.42 12.37
N ALA A 174 4.15 -68.35 12.07
CA ALA A 174 4.66 -66.97 12.18
C ALA A 174 5.25 -66.70 13.58
N GLY A 175 4.53 -67.10 14.62
CA GLY A 175 5.00 -67.01 16.01
C GLY A 175 6.29 -67.80 16.28
N VAL A 176 6.42 -69.02 15.74
CA VAL A 176 7.63 -69.84 15.87
C VAL A 176 8.82 -69.16 15.21
N TYR A 177 8.67 -68.72 13.95
CA TYR A 177 9.74 -68.05 13.21
C TYR A 177 10.18 -66.73 13.87
N PHE A 178 9.25 -65.96 14.43
CA PHE A 178 9.63 -64.78 15.21
C PHE A 178 10.33 -65.11 16.53
N GLN A 179 9.97 -66.21 17.23
CA GLN A 179 10.73 -66.65 18.40
C GLN A 179 12.14 -67.13 18.03
N ASP A 180 12.29 -67.80 16.89
CA ASP A 180 13.60 -68.23 16.39
C ASP A 180 14.46 -67.03 15.96
N ALA A 181 13.86 -66.05 15.25
CA ALA A 181 14.52 -64.78 14.94
C ALA A 181 14.97 -64.05 16.22
N LYS A 182 14.11 -64.02 17.25
CA LYS A 182 14.43 -63.41 18.55
C LYS A 182 15.59 -64.11 19.27
N ARG A 183 15.71 -65.44 19.16
CA ARG A 183 16.86 -66.19 19.70
C ARG A 183 18.13 -65.93 18.91
N ALA A 184 17.99 -65.62 17.62
CA ALA A 184 19.10 -65.38 16.71
C ALA A 184 19.73 -63.99 16.85
N PHE A 185 18.94 -62.97 17.23
CA PHE A 185 19.47 -61.63 17.50
C PHE A 185 20.10 -61.54 18.90
N ASN A 186 21.25 -60.86 18.99
CA ASN A 186 21.90 -60.57 20.25
C ASN A 186 21.14 -59.50 21.05
N LYS A 187 21.25 -59.54 22.38
CA LYS A 187 20.69 -58.49 23.24
C LYS A 187 21.35 -57.13 22.92
N GLY A 188 20.53 -56.10 22.74
CA GLY A 188 20.99 -54.77 22.31
C GLY A 188 21.10 -54.58 20.79
N ASP A 189 20.82 -55.61 19.98
CA ASP A 189 20.64 -55.44 18.53
C ASP A 189 19.34 -54.66 18.25
N PRO A 190 19.38 -53.53 17.52
CA PRO A 190 18.18 -52.74 17.20
C PRO A 190 17.08 -53.54 16.49
N MET A 191 17.41 -54.61 15.76
CA MET A 191 16.41 -55.44 15.09
C MET A 191 15.64 -56.35 16.06
N LEU A 192 16.15 -56.55 17.28
CA LEU A 192 15.44 -57.31 18.33
C LEU A 192 14.13 -56.61 18.73
N SER A 193 14.11 -55.27 18.79
CA SER A 193 12.88 -54.51 19.07
C SER A 193 11.83 -54.74 17.98
N VAL A 194 12.25 -54.80 16.71
CA VAL A 194 11.39 -55.06 15.55
C VAL A 194 10.79 -56.47 15.63
N VAL A 195 11.58 -57.48 15.97
CA VAL A 195 11.06 -58.85 16.16
C VAL A 195 10.05 -58.91 17.32
N LEU A 196 10.31 -58.19 18.41
CA LEU A 196 9.39 -58.11 19.54
C LEU A 196 8.07 -57.41 19.19
N LEU A 197 8.09 -56.38 18.33
CA LEU A 197 6.87 -55.76 17.78
C LEU A 197 6.08 -56.74 16.92
N ASN A 198 6.75 -57.56 16.11
CA ASN A 198 6.08 -58.60 15.33
C ASN A 198 5.48 -59.71 16.22
N LEU A 199 6.15 -60.08 17.33
CA LEU A 199 5.56 -60.98 18.33
C LEU A 199 4.36 -60.34 19.06
N GLN A 200 4.41 -59.04 19.33
CA GLN A 200 3.27 -58.29 19.86
C GLN A 200 2.10 -58.30 18.85
N HIS A 201 2.39 -58.13 17.57
CA HIS A 201 1.40 -58.21 16.49
C HIS A 201 0.73 -59.58 16.40
N ILE A 202 1.47 -60.68 16.55
CA ILE A 202 0.86 -62.03 16.68
C ILE A 202 -0.09 -62.09 17.88
N GLY A 203 0.28 -61.48 19.02
CA GLY A 203 -0.59 -61.36 20.18
C GLY A 203 -1.89 -60.59 19.86
N TRP A 204 -1.79 -59.47 19.12
CA TRP A 204 -2.94 -58.72 18.62
C TRP A 204 -3.83 -59.55 17.70
N MET A 205 -3.26 -60.29 16.75
CA MET A 205 -4.02 -61.16 15.85
C MET A 205 -4.74 -62.26 16.64
N LYS A 206 -4.09 -62.89 17.62
CA LYS A 206 -4.75 -63.87 18.50
C LYS A 206 -5.90 -63.26 19.31
N LEU A 207 -5.76 -62.02 19.78
CA LEU A 207 -6.80 -61.31 20.53
C LEU A 207 -7.99 -60.93 19.64
N MET A 208 -7.71 -60.30 18.50
CA MET A 208 -8.74 -59.71 17.63
C MET A 208 -9.43 -60.73 16.74
N GLU A 209 -8.77 -61.86 16.50
CA GLU A 209 -9.17 -62.79 15.47
C GLU A 209 -9.38 -64.19 16.03
N CYS A 210 -8.39 -64.88 16.62
CA CYS A 210 -8.52 -66.30 16.96
C CYS A 210 -9.72 -66.72 17.86
N GLU A 211 -9.98 -68.03 17.94
CA GLU A 211 -11.02 -68.60 18.79
C GLU A 211 -10.96 -68.09 20.24
N SER A 212 -12.10 -68.04 20.96
CA SER A 212 -12.20 -67.48 22.31
C SER A 212 -11.19 -68.05 23.32
N ARG A 213 -10.71 -69.28 23.12
CA ARG A 213 -9.66 -69.90 23.96
C ARG A 213 -8.28 -69.24 23.79
N GLN A 214 -7.97 -68.71 22.61
CA GLN A 214 -6.69 -68.09 22.27
C GLN A 214 -6.64 -66.60 22.65
N LYS A 215 -7.77 -65.91 22.77
CA LYS A 215 -7.81 -64.47 23.02
C LYS A 215 -7.17 -64.02 24.35
N PRO A 216 -7.39 -64.71 25.50
CA PRO A 216 -6.66 -64.37 26.74
C PRO A 216 -5.15 -64.58 26.63
N VAL A 217 -4.72 -65.54 25.81
CA VAL A 217 -3.29 -65.75 25.50
C VAL A 217 -2.78 -64.60 24.65
N GLY A 218 -3.52 -64.22 23.61
CA GLY A 218 -3.22 -63.08 22.74
C GLY A 218 -3.07 -61.77 23.50
N PHE A 219 -4.00 -61.45 24.40
CA PHE A 219 -3.91 -60.25 25.26
C PHE A 219 -2.62 -60.22 26.10
N ARG A 220 -2.30 -61.33 26.78
CA ARG A 220 -1.07 -61.43 27.59
C ARG A 220 0.20 -61.34 26.75
N GLU A 221 0.23 -61.98 25.59
CA GLU A 221 1.38 -61.93 24.68
C GLU A 221 1.58 -60.52 24.10
N MET A 222 0.49 -59.89 23.67
CA MET A 222 0.47 -58.51 23.17
C MET A 222 1.09 -57.55 24.20
N GLU A 223 0.60 -57.56 25.45
CA GLU A 223 1.16 -56.67 26.48
C GLU A 223 2.62 -57.01 26.83
N ARG A 224 2.92 -58.31 26.95
CA ARG A 224 4.26 -58.78 27.34
C ARG A 224 5.31 -58.41 26.31
N PHE A 225 5.04 -58.65 25.03
CA PHE A 225 6.00 -58.37 23.97
C PHE A 225 6.07 -56.88 23.66
N GLY A 226 4.98 -56.13 23.79
CA GLY A 226 5.02 -54.66 23.69
C GLY A 226 5.93 -54.01 24.75
N LYS A 227 5.79 -54.40 26.02
CA LYS A 227 6.69 -53.93 27.11
C LYS A 227 8.15 -54.29 26.85
N LYS A 228 8.42 -55.47 26.28
CA LYS A 228 9.78 -55.90 25.93
C LYS A 228 10.34 -55.14 24.74
N ALA A 229 9.55 -54.92 23.69
CA ALA A 229 9.97 -54.15 22.52
C ALA A 229 10.39 -52.73 22.93
N GLN A 230 9.59 -52.09 23.80
CA GLN A 230 9.91 -50.77 24.35
C GLN A 230 11.17 -50.80 25.22
N ALA A 231 11.41 -51.86 25.99
CA ALA A 231 12.62 -52.00 26.80
C ALA A 231 13.89 -52.15 25.95
N GLU A 232 13.82 -52.86 24.82
CA GLU A 232 14.95 -53.00 23.88
C GLU A 232 15.19 -51.71 23.06
N ASP A 233 14.15 -50.97 22.65
CA ASP A 233 14.31 -49.66 21.98
C ASP A 233 14.63 -48.51 22.96
N ARG A 234 14.68 -48.76 24.28
CA ARG A 234 14.89 -47.73 25.30
C ARG A 234 16.14 -46.87 25.02
N GLY A 235 17.23 -47.50 24.57
CA GLY A 235 18.47 -46.81 24.25
C GLY A 235 18.34 -45.79 23.10
N GLY A 236 17.45 -46.01 22.13
CA GLY A 236 17.12 -45.05 21.07
C GLY A 236 16.00 -44.09 21.46
N LEU A 237 15.01 -44.57 22.23
CA LEU A 237 13.86 -43.80 22.69
C LEU A 237 14.23 -42.70 23.69
N GLU A 238 15.11 -42.97 24.66
CA GLU A 238 15.52 -41.98 25.66
C GLU A 238 16.21 -40.74 25.04
N PRO A 239 17.23 -40.88 24.17
CA PRO A 239 17.80 -39.75 23.44
C PRO A 239 16.77 -39.04 22.56
N TYR A 240 15.86 -39.77 21.91
CA TYR A 240 14.79 -39.15 21.13
C TYR A 240 13.87 -38.26 21.99
N MET A 241 13.44 -38.76 23.16
CA MET A 241 12.60 -38.02 24.09
C MET A 241 13.33 -36.79 24.65
N LEU A 242 14.59 -36.96 25.06
CA LEU A 242 15.41 -35.86 25.57
C LEU A 242 15.64 -34.80 24.50
N GLY A 243 15.98 -35.19 23.27
CA GLY A 243 16.13 -34.28 22.14
C GLY A 243 14.84 -33.51 21.84
N THR A 244 13.70 -34.20 21.88
CA THR A 244 12.38 -33.57 21.66
C THR A 244 12.02 -32.57 22.77
N ALA A 245 12.38 -32.86 24.02
CA ALA A 245 12.20 -31.91 25.13
C ALA A 245 13.09 -30.67 24.96
N LEU A 246 14.37 -30.86 24.60
CA LEU A 246 15.32 -29.77 24.36
C LEU A 246 14.93 -28.89 23.17
N LEU A 247 14.34 -29.48 22.12
CA LEU A 247 13.88 -28.77 20.93
C LEU A 247 12.83 -27.68 21.23
N LYS A 248 12.09 -27.81 22.34
CA LYS A 248 11.10 -26.82 22.77
C LYS A 248 11.72 -25.51 23.27
N ASN A 249 12.94 -25.55 23.81
CA ASN A 249 13.55 -24.40 24.51
C ASN A 249 14.30 -23.41 23.59
N GLY A 250 14.37 -23.66 22.28
CA GLY A 250 14.78 -22.70 21.24
C GLY A 250 16.22 -22.15 21.26
N GLY A 251 16.91 -22.14 22.40
CA GLY A 251 18.26 -21.58 22.53
C GLY A 251 19.34 -22.45 21.87
N ARG A 252 20.40 -21.82 21.37
CA ARG A 252 21.50 -22.47 20.65
C ARG A 252 22.06 -23.72 21.35
N LEU A 253 22.39 -23.62 22.64
CA LEU A 253 22.92 -24.75 23.42
C LEU A 253 21.92 -25.91 23.52
N HIS A 254 20.63 -25.61 23.61
CA HIS A 254 19.57 -26.62 23.64
C HIS A 254 19.43 -27.31 22.28
N LEU A 255 19.55 -26.56 21.18
CA LEU A 255 19.51 -27.12 19.82
C LEU A 255 20.72 -28.01 19.54
N ASP A 256 21.92 -27.59 19.92
CA ASP A 256 23.14 -28.41 19.78
C ASP A 256 23.02 -29.73 20.55
N ASN A 257 22.53 -29.66 21.79
CA ASN A 257 22.25 -30.85 22.60
C ASN A 257 21.12 -31.70 22.00
N ALA A 258 20.06 -31.09 21.45
CA ALA A 258 18.97 -31.82 20.82
C ALA A 258 19.47 -32.60 19.59
N ILE A 259 20.23 -31.95 18.71
CA ILE A 259 20.84 -32.58 17.52
C ILE A 259 21.75 -33.73 17.94
N PHE A 260 22.57 -33.54 18.98
CA PHE A 260 23.41 -34.60 19.53
C PHE A 260 22.59 -35.82 19.98
N GLN A 261 21.52 -35.61 20.74
CA GLN A 261 20.66 -36.70 21.20
C GLN A 261 19.91 -37.39 20.05
N PHE A 262 19.43 -36.63 19.05
CA PHE A 262 18.81 -37.22 17.86
C PHE A 262 19.79 -38.05 17.04
N ARG A 263 21.03 -37.59 16.84
CA ARG A 263 22.08 -38.37 16.17
C ARG A 263 22.40 -39.66 16.95
N ARG A 264 22.44 -39.59 18.28
CA ARG A 264 22.57 -40.77 19.13
C ARG A 264 21.40 -41.75 18.93
N SER A 265 20.16 -41.28 18.93
CA SER A 265 18.99 -42.10 18.61
C SER A 265 19.09 -42.74 17.21
N LEU A 266 19.49 -41.97 16.18
CA LEU A 266 19.65 -42.48 14.81
C LEU A 266 20.73 -43.56 14.67
N SER A 267 21.78 -43.51 15.50
CA SER A 267 22.81 -44.56 15.52
C SER A 267 22.29 -45.89 16.08
N LEU A 268 21.25 -45.83 16.91
CA LEU A 268 20.60 -46.99 17.53
C LEU A 268 19.31 -47.43 16.81
N ARG A 269 18.89 -46.69 15.79
CA ARG A 269 17.71 -46.97 14.96
C ARG A 269 18.11 -47.07 13.48
N PRO A 270 18.58 -48.24 13.00
CA PRO A 270 19.04 -48.42 11.62
C PRO A 270 17.91 -48.16 10.59
N PRO A 271 18.20 -48.06 9.28
CA PRO A 271 17.22 -47.72 8.25
C PRO A 271 15.93 -48.55 8.27
N GLN A 272 15.98 -49.81 8.70
CA GLN A 272 14.84 -50.71 8.79
C GLN A 272 14.04 -50.57 10.10
N HIS A 273 14.51 -49.77 11.06
CA HIS A 273 13.83 -49.58 12.33
C HIS A 273 12.57 -48.72 12.13
N PRO A 274 11.38 -49.16 12.61
CA PRO A 274 10.11 -48.52 12.29
C PRO A 274 10.06 -47.06 12.76
N ARG A 275 10.67 -46.73 13.92
CA ARG A 275 10.66 -45.36 14.47
C ARG A 275 11.78 -44.43 13.97
N ARG A 276 12.51 -44.81 12.91
CA ARG A 276 13.62 -43.98 12.41
C ARG A 276 13.12 -42.66 11.82
N HIS A 277 11.99 -42.68 11.11
CA HIS A 277 11.43 -41.49 10.45
C HIS A 277 11.15 -40.33 11.42
N ASP A 278 10.68 -40.62 12.64
CA ASP A 278 10.39 -39.57 13.64
C ASP A 278 11.65 -38.89 14.13
N THR A 279 12.72 -39.68 14.28
CA THR A 279 14.01 -39.16 14.72
C THR A 279 14.64 -38.31 13.62
N LEU A 280 14.53 -38.75 12.35
CA LEU A 280 14.98 -37.96 11.19
C LEU A 280 14.22 -36.63 11.09
N GLY A 281 12.88 -36.67 11.20
CA GLY A 281 12.04 -35.47 11.14
C GLY A 281 12.38 -34.46 12.24
N ASN A 282 12.47 -34.90 13.49
CA ASN A 282 12.79 -34.00 14.62
C ASN A 282 14.24 -33.49 14.57
N CYS A 283 15.19 -34.31 14.10
CA CYS A 283 16.57 -33.87 13.90
C CYS A 283 16.65 -32.79 12.83
N ALA A 284 15.93 -32.96 11.71
CA ALA A 284 15.86 -31.96 10.66
C ALA A 284 15.27 -30.64 11.15
N ILE A 285 14.18 -30.68 11.91
CA ILE A 285 13.59 -29.47 12.51
C ILE A 285 14.60 -28.78 13.44
N ALA A 286 15.37 -29.54 14.23
CA ALA A 286 16.39 -28.97 15.10
C ALA A 286 17.53 -28.31 14.30
N LEU A 287 17.97 -28.93 13.20
CA LEU A 287 18.96 -28.37 12.28
C LEU A 287 18.45 -27.08 11.61
N LEU A 288 17.21 -27.07 11.11
CA LEU A 288 16.58 -25.89 10.52
C LEU A 288 16.48 -24.74 11.53
N LYS A 289 16.07 -25.01 12.78
CA LYS A 289 16.05 -24.01 13.85
C LYS A 289 17.45 -23.49 14.18
N ARG A 290 18.46 -24.36 14.17
CA ARG A 290 19.86 -23.92 14.40
C ARG A 290 20.35 -23.06 13.25
N PHE A 291 20.04 -23.41 12.01
CA PHE A 291 20.32 -22.59 10.84
C PHE A 291 19.73 -21.19 10.97
N ILE A 292 18.47 -21.06 11.40
CA ILE A 292 17.83 -19.74 11.59
C ILE A 292 18.63 -18.87 12.58
N LEU A 293 19.28 -19.45 13.59
CA LEU A 293 20.08 -18.71 14.58
C LEU A 293 21.53 -18.46 14.17
N THR A 294 22.15 -19.36 13.41
CA THR A 294 23.60 -19.33 13.12
C THR A 294 23.92 -18.97 11.67
N SER A 295 22.92 -19.03 10.79
CA SER A 295 23.05 -18.96 9.33
C SER A 295 24.05 -19.98 8.75
N ASN A 296 24.28 -21.10 9.44
CA ASN A 296 25.16 -22.17 8.96
C ASN A 296 24.47 -23.03 7.89
N PHE A 297 24.77 -22.77 6.62
CA PHE A 297 24.13 -23.44 5.48
C PHE A 297 24.24 -24.97 5.45
N GLU A 298 25.29 -25.55 6.04
CA GLU A 298 25.42 -27.01 6.14
C GLU A 298 24.24 -27.63 6.92
N ASP A 299 23.74 -26.94 7.94
CA ASP A 299 22.59 -27.39 8.72
C ASP A 299 21.31 -27.43 7.89
N LEU A 300 21.15 -26.47 6.98
CA LEU A 300 19.99 -26.41 6.09
C LEU A 300 20.01 -27.54 5.07
N GLU A 301 21.15 -27.79 4.42
CA GLU A 301 21.29 -28.92 3.48
C GLU A 301 21.11 -30.27 4.18
N GLU A 302 21.67 -30.43 5.38
CA GLU A 302 21.48 -31.64 6.20
C GLU A 302 20.00 -31.80 6.60
N SER A 303 19.31 -30.71 6.94
CA SER A 303 17.87 -30.73 7.24
C SER A 303 17.04 -31.20 6.04
N VAL A 304 17.27 -30.64 4.85
CA VAL A 304 16.57 -31.06 3.62
C VAL A 304 16.82 -32.55 3.36
N GLN A 305 18.06 -33.00 3.47
CA GLN A 305 18.42 -34.40 3.25
C GLN A 305 17.74 -35.35 4.25
N MET A 306 17.69 -34.97 5.53
CA MET A 306 17.00 -35.76 6.56
C MET A 306 15.49 -35.80 6.36
N GLN A 307 14.87 -34.71 5.91
CA GLN A 307 13.44 -34.69 5.59
C GLN A 307 13.10 -35.52 4.36
N LEU A 308 13.95 -35.52 3.33
CA LEU A 308 13.82 -36.42 2.18
C LEU A 308 13.89 -37.89 2.61
N GLN A 309 14.83 -38.24 3.50
CA GLN A 309 14.91 -39.59 4.07
C GLN A 309 13.68 -39.95 4.91
N ALA A 310 13.19 -39.03 5.74
CA ALA A 310 11.98 -39.25 6.53
C ALA A 310 10.74 -39.45 5.63
N LEU A 311 10.61 -38.66 4.57
CA LEU A 311 9.52 -38.78 3.59
C LEU A 311 9.61 -40.09 2.79
N ALA A 312 10.82 -40.54 2.43
CA ALA A 312 11.03 -41.82 1.76
C ALA A 312 10.59 -43.02 2.62
N LEU A 313 10.66 -42.89 3.95
CA LEU A 313 10.18 -43.90 4.90
C LEU A 313 8.65 -43.82 5.17
N ARG A 314 7.97 -42.78 4.65
CA ARG A 314 6.53 -42.55 4.83
C ARG A 314 5.83 -42.56 3.47
N PRO A 315 5.44 -43.74 2.93
CA PRO A 315 4.79 -43.86 1.62
C PRO A 315 3.44 -43.13 1.58
N PRO A 316 2.80 -42.94 0.39
CA PRO A 316 1.58 -42.15 0.20
C PRO A 316 0.47 -42.35 1.25
N ASN A 317 0.26 -43.59 1.70
CA ASN A 317 -0.82 -43.94 2.63
C ASN A 317 -0.41 -43.83 4.12
N HIS A 318 0.81 -43.38 4.42
CA HIS A 318 1.30 -43.23 5.80
C HIS A 318 0.58 -42.08 6.50
N PRO A 319 0.06 -42.26 7.74
CA PRO A 319 -0.72 -41.23 8.43
C PRO A 319 0.01 -39.90 8.60
N ASP A 320 1.31 -39.95 8.93
CA ASP A 320 2.14 -38.76 9.11
C ASP A 320 2.86 -38.26 7.83
N ARG A 321 2.46 -38.73 6.64
CA ARG A 321 3.10 -38.26 5.39
C ARG A 321 2.89 -36.76 5.17
N SER A 322 1.68 -36.25 5.38
CA SER A 322 1.37 -34.82 5.22
C SER A 322 2.29 -33.94 6.06
N ARG A 323 2.51 -34.29 7.33
CA ARG A 323 3.46 -33.58 8.21
C ARG A 323 4.90 -33.61 7.69
N SER A 324 5.35 -34.71 7.09
CA SER A 324 6.68 -34.78 6.47
C SER A 324 6.78 -33.92 5.22
N LEU A 325 5.71 -33.85 4.41
CA LEU A 325 5.64 -33.01 3.23
C LEU A 325 5.70 -31.52 3.59
N ASP A 326 4.93 -31.09 4.60
CA ASP A 326 4.97 -29.70 5.06
C ASP A 326 6.33 -29.31 5.64
N ASN A 327 6.94 -30.18 6.44
CA ASN A 327 8.27 -29.94 6.98
C ASN A 327 9.32 -29.79 5.86
N LEU A 328 9.24 -30.64 4.82
CA LEU A 328 10.07 -30.55 3.62
C LEU A 328 9.83 -29.26 2.85
N ALA A 329 8.57 -28.90 2.64
CA ALA A 329 8.20 -27.67 1.96
C ALA A 329 8.76 -26.44 2.68
N ASN A 330 8.67 -26.38 4.01
CA ASN A 330 9.21 -25.28 4.81
C ASN A 330 10.75 -25.17 4.71
N ALA A 331 11.46 -26.30 4.72
CA ALA A 331 12.92 -26.29 4.55
C ALA A 331 13.34 -25.88 3.14
N LEU A 332 12.60 -26.31 2.10
CA LEU A 332 12.83 -25.90 0.71
C LEU A 332 12.55 -24.40 0.52
N CYS A 333 11.47 -23.87 1.09
CA CYS A 333 11.19 -22.43 1.08
C CYS A 333 12.33 -21.64 1.74
N THR A 334 12.81 -22.12 2.89
CA THR A 334 13.97 -21.52 3.56
C THR A 334 15.22 -21.57 2.65
N ARG A 335 15.49 -22.68 1.98
CA ARG A 335 16.62 -22.80 1.05
C ARG A 335 16.50 -21.87 -0.15
N PHE A 336 15.29 -21.72 -0.70
CA PHE A 336 14.99 -20.75 -1.74
C PHE A 336 15.31 -19.33 -1.29
N ASN A 337 14.83 -18.91 -0.12
CA ASN A 337 15.02 -17.53 0.38
C ASN A 337 16.51 -17.14 0.51
N HIS A 338 17.42 -18.11 0.64
CA HIS A 338 18.85 -17.85 0.74
C HIS A 338 19.65 -18.10 -0.55
N ARG A 339 19.28 -19.08 -1.38
CA ARG A 339 20.01 -19.39 -2.63
C ARG A 339 19.37 -18.82 -3.89
N GLY A 340 18.07 -18.56 -3.86
CA GLY A 340 17.28 -18.12 -5.01
C GLY A 340 17.03 -19.20 -6.07
N ASP A 341 17.22 -20.50 -5.77
CA ASP A 341 16.94 -21.57 -6.74
C ASP A 341 15.42 -21.83 -6.84
N PHE A 342 14.80 -21.31 -7.90
CA PHE A 342 13.35 -21.46 -8.14
C PHE A 342 12.84 -22.90 -8.15
N ARG A 343 13.70 -23.90 -8.40
CA ARG A 343 13.28 -25.31 -8.30
C ARG A 343 12.83 -25.67 -6.89
N ASP A 344 13.45 -25.10 -5.87
CA ASP A 344 13.07 -25.30 -4.48
C ASP A 344 11.71 -24.71 -4.17
N LEU A 345 11.40 -23.53 -4.72
CA LEU A 345 10.10 -22.89 -4.54
C LEU A 345 8.99 -23.65 -5.28
N GLU A 346 9.25 -24.14 -6.49
CA GLU A 346 8.30 -24.96 -7.23
C GLU A 346 8.03 -26.30 -6.52
N GLU A 347 9.08 -26.93 -5.99
CA GLU A 347 8.96 -28.15 -5.20
C GLU A 347 8.24 -27.91 -3.87
N CYS A 348 8.52 -26.80 -3.16
CA CYS A 348 7.81 -26.37 -1.95
C CYS A 348 6.30 -26.29 -2.19
N ILE A 349 5.87 -25.58 -3.24
CA ILE A 349 4.46 -25.45 -3.61
C ILE A 349 3.85 -26.83 -3.93
N ALA A 350 4.57 -27.68 -4.67
CA ALA A 350 4.11 -29.04 -4.98
C ALA A 350 3.91 -29.88 -3.71
N ARG A 351 4.84 -29.79 -2.74
CA ARG A 351 4.76 -30.53 -1.47
C ARG A 351 3.61 -30.06 -0.58
N HIS A 352 3.37 -28.76 -0.46
CA HIS A 352 2.20 -28.26 0.29
C HIS A 352 0.88 -28.67 -0.36
N ARG A 353 0.79 -28.66 -1.71
CA ARG A 353 -0.40 -29.16 -2.42
C ARG A 353 -0.63 -30.66 -2.20
N GLU A 354 0.44 -31.46 -2.18
CA GLU A 354 0.37 -32.88 -1.83
C GLU A 354 -0.06 -33.08 -0.36
N ALA A 355 0.46 -32.27 0.58
CA ALA A 355 0.03 -32.33 1.98
C ALA A 355 -1.47 -32.01 2.12
N LEU A 356 -1.96 -30.98 1.42
CA LEU A 356 -3.35 -30.57 1.44
C LEU A 356 -4.31 -31.58 0.80
N SER A 357 -3.86 -32.39 -0.16
CA SER A 357 -4.69 -33.46 -0.74
C SER A 357 -4.89 -34.63 0.22
N LEU A 358 -3.96 -34.82 1.17
CA LEU A 358 -4.03 -35.82 2.23
C LEU A 358 -4.79 -35.33 3.49
N GLN A 359 -5.13 -34.05 3.56
CA GLN A 359 -5.75 -33.41 4.72
C GLN A 359 -7.20 -32.99 4.42
N PRO A 360 -8.23 -33.78 4.78
CA PRO A 360 -9.61 -33.39 4.54
C PRO A 360 -10.01 -32.10 5.30
N PRO A 361 -11.13 -31.43 4.93
CA PRO A 361 -11.67 -30.30 5.68
C PRO A 361 -11.84 -30.64 7.18
N GLY A 362 -11.28 -29.81 8.06
CA GLY A 362 -11.28 -30.04 9.51
C GLY A 362 -10.08 -30.84 10.06
N HIS A 363 -9.10 -31.20 9.23
CA HIS A 363 -7.84 -31.76 9.71
C HIS A 363 -7.04 -30.70 10.52
N PRO A 364 -6.47 -31.05 11.69
CA PRO A 364 -5.81 -30.08 12.58
C PRO A 364 -4.60 -29.39 11.94
N ASP A 365 -3.84 -30.10 11.11
CA ASP A 365 -2.65 -29.55 10.44
C ASP A 365 -2.98 -28.76 9.15
N ARG A 366 -4.24 -28.79 8.67
CA ARG A 366 -4.63 -28.15 7.40
C ARG A 366 -4.43 -26.63 7.37
N PRO A 367 -4.71 -25.87 8.44
CA PRO A 367 -4.45 -24.43 8.45
C PRO A 367 -2.97 -24.11 8.21
N ALA A 368 -2.06 -24.86 8.86
CA ALA A 368 -0.63 -24.65 8.70
C ALA A 368 -0.16 -24.92 7.26
N SER A 369 -0.65 -25.97 6.60
CA SER A 369 -0.33 -26.27 5.20
C SER A 369 -0.89 -25.22 4.23
N LEU A 370 -2.08 -24.67 4.51
CA LEU A 370 -2.67 -23.57 3.74
C LEU A 370 -1.84 -22.28 3.85
N VAL A 371 -1.39 -21.93 5.07
CA VAL A 371 -0.53 -20.77 5.31
C VAL A 371 0.83 -20.94 4.64
N GLY A 372 1.43 -22.14 4.72
CA GLY A 372 2.70 -22.46 4.05
C GLY A 372 2.58 -22.35 2.52
N LEU A 373 1.51 -22.90 1.93
CA LEU A 373 1.22 -22.75 0.50
C LEU A 373 1.06 -21.28 0.11
N ALA A 374 0.29 -20.51 0.88
CA ALA A 374 0.04 -19.11 0.60
C ALA A 374 1.35 -18.29 0.60
N SER A 375 2.21 -18.49 1.61
CA SER A 375 3.50 -17.81 1.69
C SER A 375 4.44 -18.16 0.52
N ALA A 376 4.46 -19.42 0.10
CA ALA A 376 5.26 -19.85 -1.06
C ALA A 376 4.72 -19.27 -2.39
N LEU A 377 3.40 -19.17 -2.55
CA LEU A 377 2.78 -18.54 -3.71
C LEU A 377 3.02 -17.03 -3.75
N ASP A 378 2.94 -16.35 -2.61
CA ASP A 378 3.25 -14.92 -2.49
C ASP A 378 4.71 -14.64 -2.85
N THR A 379 5.63 -15.45 -2.32
CA THR A 379 7.06 -15.39 -2.69
C THR A 379 7.25 -15.58 -4.20
N ARG A 380 6.53 -16.52 -4.82
CA ARG A 380 6.61 -16.74 -6.28
C ARG A 380 6.03 -15.55 -7.05
N PHE A 381 4.96 -14.94 -6.55
CA PHE A 381 4.37 -13.73 -7.10
C PHE A 381 5.36 -12.56 -7.07
N GLU A 382 6.03 -12.31 -5.94
CA GLU A 382 7.01 -11.22 -5.82
C GLU A 382 8.13 -11.32 -6.87
N HIS A 383 8.52 -12.55 -7.21
CA HIS A 383 9.59 -12.80 -8.17
C HIS A 383 9.16 -12.90 -9.64
N LYS A 384 8.01 -13.54 -9.94
CA LYS A 384 7.54 -13.79 -11.31
C LYS A 384 6.41 -12.86 -11.76
N GLY A 385 5.78 -12.12 -10.84
CA GLY A 385 4.67 -11.21 -11.12
C GLY A 385 3.36 -11.88 -11.56
N ASN A 386 3.20 -13.19 -11.35
CA ASN A 386 2.03 -13.93 -11.82
C ASN A 386 0.82 -13.72 -10.90
N VAL A 387 -0.12 -12.88 -11.32
CA VAL A 387 -1.33 -12.53 -10.53
C VAL A 387 -2.15 -13.75 -10.10
N VAL A 388 -2.13 -14.86 -10.85
CA VAL A 388 -2.82 -16.10 -10.45
C VAL A 388 -2.29 -16.65 -9.13
N ASP A 389 -0.99 -16.50 -8.87
CA ASP A 389 -0.36 -16.96 -7.63
C ASP A 389 -0.81 -16.11 -6.44
N LEU A 390 -0.97 -14.80 -6.65
CA LEU A 390 -1.49 -13.88 -5.63
C LEU A 390 -2.94 -14.21 -5.28
N GLU A 391 -3.80 -14.48 -6.26
CA GLU A 391 -5.20 -14.87 -6.02
C GLU A 391 -5.30 -16.23 -5.30
N GLU A 392 -4.46 -17.20 -5.67
CA GLU A 392 -4.39 -18.51 -4.98
C GLU A 392 -3.86 -18.36 -3.54
N SER A 393 -2.90 -17.45 -3.30
CA SER A 393 -2.42 -17.12 -1.94
C SER A 393 -3.53 -16.51 -1.07
N ILE A 394 -4.27 -15.53 -1.60
CA ILE A 394 -5.42 -14.90 -0.95
C ILE A 394 -6.49 -15.94 -0.60
N ALA A 395 -6.84 -16.83 -1.54
CA ALA A 395 -7.78 -17.92 -1.30
C ALA A 395 -7.30 -18.89 -0.21
N SER A 396 -6.00 -19.21 -0.19
CA SER A 396 -5.39 -20.12 0.79
C SER A 396 -5.39 -19.52 2.20
N HIS A 397 -5.02 -18.25 2.34
CA HIS A 397 -5.10 -17.52 3.61
C HIS A 397 -6.53 -17.41 4.12
N ARG A 398 -7.49 -17.05 3.26
CA ARG A 398 -8.92 -17.01 3.63
C ARG A 398 -9.42 -18.38 4.09
N GLY A 399 -9.02 -19.44 3.40
CA GLY A 399 -9.32 -20.83 3.79
C GLY A 399 -8.73 -21.21 5.15
N ALA A 400 -7.52 -20.76 5.47
CA ALA A 400 -6.90 -20.99 6.77
C ALA A 400 -7.65 -20.24 7.89
N LEU A 401 -8.00 -18.96 7.67
CA LEU A 401 -8.70 -18.13 8.66
C LEU A 401 -10.09 -18.64 9.03
N VAL A 402 -10.79 -19.35 8.13
CA VAL A 402 -12.06 -20.04 8.43
C VAL A 402 -11.87 -21.17 9.45
N LEU A 403 -10.70 -21.81 9.46
CA LEU A 403 -10.38 -22.93 10.35
C LEU A 403 -9.69 -22.49 11.65
N LEU A 404 -9.25 -21.24 11.76
CA LEU A 404 -8.54 -20.68 12.90
C LEU A 404 -9.49 -19.78 13.73
N PRO A 405 -10.15 -20.26 14.78
CA PRO A 405 -11.09 -19.44 15.56
C PRO A 405 -10.38 -18.29 16.31
N PRO A 406 -11.12 -17.23 16.70
CA PRO A 406 -10.59 -16.17 17.56
C PRO A 406 -9.95 -16.75 18.83
N GLY A 407 -8.69 -16.40 19.09
CA GLY A 407 -7.88 -16.95 20.20
C GLY A 407 -6.92 -18.08 19.82
N HIS A 408 -6.93 -18.57 18.57
CA HIS A 408 -5.90 -19.50 18.10
C HIS A 408 -4.53 -18.79 17.99
N PRO A 409 -3.42 -19.37 18.49
CA PRO A 409 -2.11 -18.73 18.49
C PRO A 409 -1.62 -18.25 17.12
N GLU A 410 -1.93 -19.00 16.05
CA GLU A 410 -1.49 -18.70 14.67
C GLU A 410 -2.44 -17.77 13.89
N ARG A 411 -3.55 -17.33 14.49
CA ARG A 411 -4.54 -16.50 13.80
C ARG A 411 -3.97 -15.11 13.48
N SER A 412 -3.26 -14.50 14.41
CA SER A 412 -2.67 -13.16 14.23
C SER A 412 -1.68 -13.12 13.07
N SER A 413 -0.74 -14.07 13.00
CA SER A 413 0.23 -14.18 11.91
C SER A 413 -0.45 -14.43 10.56
N SER A 414 -1.51 -15.26 10.54
CA SER A 414 -2.29 -15.52 9.33
C SER A 414 -3.03 -14.28 8.83
N LEU A 415 -3.59 -13.47 9.73
CA LEU A 415 -4.25 -12.20 9.40
C LEU A 415 -3.27 -11.17 8.82
N ILE A 416 -2.06 -11.06 9.40
CA ILE A 416 -1.03 -10.13 8.93
C ILE A 416 -0.59 -10.47 7.50
N ASN A 417 -0.30 -11.75 7.24
CA ASN A 417 0.13 -12.19 5.91
C ASN A 417 -0.99 -12.02 4.88
N PHE A 418 -2.22 -12.36 5.26
CA PHE A 418 -3.41 -12.13 4.43
C PHE A 418 -3.59 -10.66 4.07
N ALA A 419 -3.46 -9.75 5.04
CA ALA A 419 -3.55 -8.32 4.82
C ALA A 419 -2.43 -7.79 3.90
N GLY A 420 -1.22 -8.35 3.99
CA GLY A 420 -0.12 -8.08 3.07
C GLY A 420 -0.48 -8.41 1.61
N CYS A 421 -1.03 -9.60 1.36
CA CYS A 421 -1.49 -9.99 0.02
C CYS A 421 -2.61 -9.08 -0.51
N LEU A 422 -3.57 -8.69 0.35
CA LEU A 422 -4.64 -7.77 -0.01
C LEU A 422 -4.10 -6.38 -0.40
N LEU A 423 -3.14 -5.84 0.36
CA LEU A 423 -2.50 -4.58 0.02
C LEU A 423 -1.74 -4.65 -1.33
N THR A 424 -1.11 -5.79 -1.61
CA THR A 424 -0.46 -6.03 -2.90
C THR A 424 -1.48 -6.10 -4.04
N ARG A 425 -2.61 -6.80 -3.85
CA ARG A 425 -3.69 -6.84 -4.86
C ARG A 425 -4.30 -5.46 -5.09
N PHE A 426 -4.53 -4.68 -4.04
CA PHE A 426 -4.96 -3.28 -4.14
C PHE A 426 -3.98 -2.46 -5.00
N LYS A 427 -2.67 -2.55 -4.74
CA LYS A 427 -1.67 -1.84 -5.54
C LYS A 427 -1.71 -2.21 -7.03
N LEU A 428 -2.04 -3.46 -7.38
CA LEU A 428 -2.15 -3.92 -8.77
C LEU A 428 -3.48 -3.53 -9.42
N GLN A 429 -4.61 -3.79 -8.77
CA GLN A 429 -5.95 -3.70 -9.36
C GLN A 429 -6.70 -2.42 -8.96
N GLY A 430 -6.45 -1.88 -7.77
CA GLY A 430 -7.10 -0.68 -7.24
C GLY A 430 -8.50 -0.89 -6.67
N ASP A 431 -8.89 -2.12 -6.30
CA ASP A 431 -10.18 -2.38 -5.65
C ASP A 431 -10.13 -1.97 -4.17
N PHE A 432 -10.82 -0.88 -3.80
CA PHE A 432 -10.84 -0.34 -2.44
C PHE A 432 -11.33 -1.33 -1.37
N ARG A 433 -12.11 -2.34 -1.75
CA ARG A 433 -12.55 -3.39 -0.81
C ARG A 433 -11.36 -4.15 -0.22
N ASP A 434 -10.29 -4.30 -1.00
CA ASP A 434 -9.06 -4.93 -0.52
C ASP A 434 -8.34 -4.07 0.52
N LEU A 435 -8.39 -2.75 0.35
CA LEU A 435 -7.79 -1.81 1.29
C LEU A 435 -8.55 -1.80 2.62
N GLU A 436 -9.88 -1.81 2.57
CA GLU A 436 -10.75 -1.92 3.76
C GLU A 436 -10.56 -3.27 4.47
N GLU A 437 -10.56 -4.38 3.73
CA GLU A 437 -10.34 -5.72 4.30
C GLU A 437 -8.92 -5.84 4.90
N CYS A 438 -7.91 -5.22 4.28
CA CYS A 438 -6.54 -5.15 4.80
C CYS A 438 -6.48 -4.41 6.15
N ILE A 439 -7.16 -3.26 6.28
CA ILE A 439 -7.23 -2.50 7.54
C ILE A 439 -7.90 -3.36 8.62
N ALA A 440 -9.08 -3.91 8.32
CA ALA A 440 -9.84 -4.74 9.27
C ALA A 440 -9.04 -5.96 9.76
N CYS A 441 -8.31 -6.65 8.87
CA CYS A 441 -7.50 -7.80 9.24
C CYS A 441 -6.33 -7.44 10.17
N ASN A 442 -5.64 -6.32 9.90
CA ASN A 442 -4.56 -5.87 10.77
C ASN A 442 -5.08 -5.35 12.12
N GLU A 443 -6.23 -4.68 12.17
CA GLU A 443 -6.88 -4.26 13.41
C GLU A 443 -7.28 -5.46 14.27
N GLU A 444 -7.85 -6.51 13.65
CA GLU A 444 -8.16 -7.76 14.34
C GLU A 444 -6.87 -8.42 14.88
N ALA A 445 -5.80 -8.45 14.08
CA ALA A 445 -4.51 -8.97 14.54
C ALA A 445 -3.96 -8.17 15.73
N LEU A 446 -4.07 -6.84 15.71
CA LEU A 446 -3.66 -5.96 16.80
C LEU A 446 -4.50 -6.14 18.08
N ALA A 447 -5.79 -6.45 17.95
CA ALA A 447 -6.65 -6.76 19.08
C ALA A 447 -6.28 -8.08 19.79
N LEU A 448 -5.65 -9.02 19.07
CA LEU A 448 -5.17 -10.29 19.60
C LEU A 448 -3.78 -10.18 20.26
N MET A 449 -3.05 -9.09 20.03
CA MET A 449 -1.68 -8.88 20.55
C MET A 449 -1.69 -8.01 21.82
N ALA A 450 -0.78 -8.29 22.76
CA ALA A 450 -0.65 -7.48 23.98
C ALA A 450 -0.06 -6.09 23.69
N PRO A 451 -0.48 -5.02 24.39
CA PRO A 451 0.11 -3.68 24.22
C PRO A 451 1.63 -3.70 24.47
N GLY A 452 2.40 -3.13 23.54
CA GLY A 452 3.87 -3.09 23.64
C GLY A 452 4.62 -4.33 23.11
N ASP A 453 3.90 -5.33 22.58
CA ASP A 453 4.51 -6.45 21.88
C ASP A 453 5.27 -5.97 20.61
N PRO A 454 6.57 -6.29 20.45
CA PRO A 454 7.34 -5.94 19.25
C PRO A 454 6.71 -6.42 17.94
N GLU A 455 5.96 -7.54 17.96
CA GLU A 455 5.28 -8.08 16.77
C GLU A 455 4.17 -7.15 16.25
N ARG A 456 3.69 -6.20 17.06
CA ARG A 456 2.72 -5.17 16.62
C ARG A 456 3.27 -4.21 15.56
N CYS A 457 4.59 -4.09 15.42
CA CYS A 457 5.19 -3.16 14.46
C CYS A 457 4.71 -3.40 13.03
N GLY A 458 4.59 -4.66 12.61
CA GLY A 458 4.15 -5.04 11.26
C GLY A 458 2.73 -4.58 10.96
N PRO A 459 1.71 -5.05 11.71
CA PRO A 459 0.32 -4.65 11.47
C PRO A 459 0.08 -3.15 11.66
N LEU A 460 0.71 -2.48 12.64
CA LEU A 460 0.61 -1.02 12.80
C LEU A 460 1.13 -0.28 11.56
N GLU A 461 2.29 -0.70 11.03
CA GLU A 461 2.87 -0.10 9.82
C GLU A 461 1.98 -0.35 8.59
N ASN A 462 1.39 -1.54 8.47
CA ASN A 462 0.46 -1.85 7.38
C ASN A 462 -0.82 -1.00 7.45
N VAL A 463 -1.42 -0.83 8.64
CA VAL A 463 -2.59 0.06 8.83
C VAL A 463 -2.23 1.50 8.48
N ALA A 464 -1.11 2.02 8.97
CA ALA A 464 -0.66 3.38 8.67
C ALA A 464 -0.49 3.61 7.15
N ILE A 465 0.16 2.66 6.45
CA ILE A 465 0.31 2.73 4.99
C ILE A 465 -1.06 2.69 4.29
N SER A 466 -1.96 1.80 4.71
CA SER A 466 -3.29 1.68 4.13
C SER A 466 -4.14 2.93 4.35
N LEU A 467 -4.09 3.54 5.54
CA LEU A 467 -4.77 4.80 5.85
C LEU A 467 -4.20 5.98 5.05
N SER A 468 -2.87 6.11 4.97
CA SER A 468 -2.24 7.10 4.08
C SER A 468 -2.66 6.92 2.62
N THR A 469 -2.81 5.66 2.18
CA THR A 469 -3.27 5.33 0.83
C THR A 469 -4.74 5.71 0.65
N ARG A 470 -5.62 5.39 1.60
CA ARG A 470 -7.04 5.77 1.57
C ARG A 470 -7.20 7.29 1.52
N TYR A 471 -6.44 8.04 2.31
CA TYR A 471 -6.39 9.50 2.24
C TYR A 471 -6.04 10.00 0.83
N GLN A 472 -5.05 9.41 0.15
CA GLN A 472 -4.66 9.83 -1.21
C GLN A 472 -5.80 9.74 -2.23
N TYR A 473 -6.74 8.81 -2.02
CA TYR A 473 -7.84 8.56 -2.95
C TYR A 473 -9.16 9.21 -2.56
N GLU A 474 -9.53 9.14 -1.28
CA GLU A 474 -10.82 9.61 -0.77
C GLU A 474 -10.73 11.02 -0.17
N GLY A 475 -9.53 11.48 0.17
CA GLY A 475 -9.30 12.79 0.78
C GLY A 475 -9.75 12.89 2.25
N ASN A 476 -10.02 11.76 2.92
CA ASN A 476 -10.41 11.76 4.33
C ASN A 476 -9.21 12.10 5.23
N PHE A 477 -9.16 13.35 5.67
CA PHE A 477 -8.03 13.88 6.43
C PHE A 477 -7.78 13.19 7.78
N LEU A 478 -8.81 12.61 8.41
CA LEU A 478 -8.65 11.87 9.66
C LEU A 478 -7.74 10.65 9.49
N ASP A 479 -7.79 9.98 8.33
CA ASP A 479 -6.94 8.83 8.03
C ASP A 479 -5.46 9.23 7.97
N LEU A 480 -5.17 10.44 7.48
CA LEU A 480 -3.80 10.95 7.44
C LEU A 480 -3.27 11.26 8.85
N GLU A 481 -4.10 11.84 9.72
CA GLU A 481 -3.71 12.10 11.12
C GLU A 481 -3.51 10.80 11.90
N GLU A 482 -4.40 9.82 11.72
CA GLU A 482 -4.25 8.50 12.33
C GLU A 482 -3.01 7.78 11.81
N SER A 483 -2.76 7.78 10.51
CA SER A 483 -1.53 7.22 9.92
C SER A 483 -0.25 7.81 10.50
N LEU A 484 -0.19 9.14 10.65
CA LEU A 484 0.96 9.81 11.28
C LEU A 484 1.14 9.39 12.74
N SER A 485 0.04 9.20 13.47
CA SER A 485 0.09 8.71 14.86
C SER A 485 0.64 7.28 14.95
N LEU A 486 0.19 6.39 14.06
CA LEU A 486 0.62 5.00 14.00
C LEU A 486 2.08 4.88 13.57
N PHE A 487 2.55 5.65 12.59
CA PHE A 487 3.98 5.66 12.24
C PHE A 487 4.86 6.10 13.40
N ARG A 488 4.42 7.08 14.21
CA ARG A 488 5.14 7.50 15.42
C ARG A 488 5.14 6.40 16.49
N GLU A 489 4.05 5.67 16.65
CA GLU A 489 4.00 4.49 17.53
C GLU A 489 4.97 3.39 17.09
N VAL A 490 5.01 3.05 15.79
CA VAL A 490 5.96 2.07 15.24
C VAL A 490 7.42 2.50 15.48
N LEU A 491 7.72 3.80 15.35
CA LEU A 491 9.05 4.33 15.65
C LEU A 491 9.40 4.28 17.14
N ASN A 492 8.43 4.27 18.06
CA ASN A 492 8.70 4.04 19.48
C ASN A 492 9.03 2.57 19.76
N LEU A 493 8.41 1.64 19.04
CA LEU A 493 8.66 0.19 19.16
C LEU A 493 9.97 -0.24 18.47
N ARG A 494 10.44 0.50 17.45
CA ARG A 494 11.69 0.21 16.73
C ARG A 494 12.84 1.11 17.20
N PRO A 495 13.68 0.72 18.18
CA PRO A 495 14.75 1.59 18.69
C PRO A 495 15.78 1.99 17.61
N PRO A 496 16.57 3.07 17.82
CA PRO A 496 17.66 3.44 16.93
C PRO A 496 18.60 2.25 16.64
N GLY A 497 18.82 1.94 15.36
CA GLY A 497 19.61 0.78 14.90
C GLY A 497 18.80 -0.42 14.40
N HIS A 498 17.47 -0.44 14.56
CA HIS A 498 16.61 -1.47 13.98
C HIS A 498 16.63 -1.40 12.43
N SER A 499 16.73 -2.56 11.76
CA SER A 499 16.84 -2.69 10.29
C SER A 499 15.72 -1.98 9.53
N ASP A 500 14.48 -2.12 9.99
CA ASP A 500 13.31 -1.52 9.36
C ASP A 500 13.03 -0.05 9.72
N ARG A 501 13.75 0.54 10.69
CA ARG A 501 13.49 1.92 11.14
C ARG A 501 13.63 2.95 10.01
N PRO A 502 14.63 2.89 9.11
CA PRO A 502 14.73 3.83 7.98
C PRO A 502 13.52 3.79 7.04
N ARG A 503 12.91 2.60 6.84
CA ARG A 503 11.72 2.44 6.01
C ARG A 503 10.51 3.16 6.61
N THR A 504 10.28 2.99 7.91
CA THR A 504 9.20 3.69 8.62
C THR A 504 9.39 5.20 8.61
N LEU A 505 10.62 5.68 8.83
CA LEU A 505 10.93 7.12 8.75
C LEU A 505 10.60 7.71 7.37
N ARG A 506 10.88 6.99 6.29
CA ARG A 506 10.53 7.41 4.93
C ARG A 506 9.01 7.48 4.72
N ASN A 507 8.27 6.48 5.22
CA ASN A 507 6.81 6.46 5.10
C ASN A 507 6.15 7.59 5.94
N LEU A 508 6.69 7.86 7.12
CA LEU A 508 6.30 9.02 7.94
C LEU A 508 6.56 10.32 7.18
N ALA A 509 7.75 10.51 6.61
CA ALA A 509 8.11 11.70 5.84
C ALA A 509 7.19 11.94 4.64
N SER A 510 6.82 10.88 3.91
CA SER A 510 5.84 10.95 2.84
C SER A 510 4.47 11.43 3.35
N SER A 511 4.01 10.93 4.49
CA SER A 511 2.73 11.34 5.09
C SER A 511 2.78 12.78 5.62
N LEU A 512 3.91 13.22 6.16
CA LEU A 512 4.14 14.62 6.56
C LEU A 512 4.17 15.57 5.35
N SER A 513 4.79 15.17 4.24
CA SER A 513 4.75 15.93 2.98
C SER A 513 3.33 16.10 2.47
N MET A 514 2.50 15.05 2.56
CA MET A 514 1.07 15.14 2.19
C MET A 514 0.31 16.09 3.11
N ARG A 515 0.57 16.06 4.43
CA ARG A 515 -0.07 16.98 5.38
C ARG A 515 0.37 18.42 5.15
N PHE A 516 1.65 18.66 4.86
CA PHE A 516 2.17 19.97 4.48
C PHE A 516 1.45 20.51 3.24
N ARG A 517 1.31 19.70 2.18
CA ARG A 517 0.57 20.13 0.98
C ARG A 517 -0.86 20.54 1.33
N HIS A 518 -1.51 19.80 2.24
CA HIS A 518 -2.89 20.08 2.63
C HIS A 518 -3.05 21.30 3.57
N LYS A 519 -2.21 21.46 4.59
CA LYS A 519 -2.36 22.50 5.63
C LYS A 519 -1.44 23.71 5.44
N GLY A 520 -0.35 23.56 4.68
CA GLY A 520 0.71 24.57 4.55
C GLY A 520 1.56 24.75 5.81
N ASP A 521 1.50 23.82 6.78
CA ASP A 521 2.25 23.95 8.03
C ASP A 521 3.72 23.57 7.84
N PHE A 522 4.60 24.57 7.84
CA PHE A 522 6.04 24.37 7.67
C PHE A 522 6.68 23.47 8.74
N CYS A 523 6.08 23.30 9.91
CA CYS A 523 6.57 22.36 10.91
C CYS A 523 6.58 20.92 10.37
N ASP A 524 5.60 20.57 9.54
CA ASP A 524 5.52 19.26 8.90
C ASP A 524 6.62 19.05 7.86
N LEU A 525 6.94 20.11 7.12
CA LEU A 525 8.02 20.07 6.14
C LEU A 525 9.39 19.96 6.81
N ASP A 526 9.59 20.68 7.91
CA ASP A 526 10.81 20.59 8.72
C ASP A 526 10.93 19.18 9.35
N GLU A 527 9.85 18.60 9.90
CA GLU A 527 9.83 17.22 10.42
C GLU A 527 10.07 16.18 9.32
N CYS A 528 9.52 16.39 8.11
CA CYS A 528 9.74 15.55 6.92
C CYS A 528 11.22 15.48 6.54
N ILE A 529 11.88 16.64 6.44
CA ILE A 529 13.32 16.75 6.13
C ILE A 529 14.14 16.04 7.21
N ASP A 530 13.82 16.26 8.48
CA ASP A 530 14.50 15.61 9.60
C ASP A 530 14.32 14.09 9.60
N ALA A 531 13.13 13.58 9.26
CA ALA A 531 12.88 12.16 9.13
C ALA A 531 13.71 11.52 8.00
N HIS A 532 13.82 12.18 6.85
CA HIS A 532 14.70 11.75 5.76
C HIS A 532 16.18 11.76 6.14
N ARG A 533 16.66 12.82 6.81
CA ARG A 533 18.04 12.90 7.32
C ARG A 533 18.34 11.78 8.33
N LYS A 534 17.41 11.52 9.26
CA LYS A 534 17.53 10.41 10.23
C LYS A 534 17.59 9.05 9.52
N ALA A 535 16.74 8.82 8.51
CA ALA A 535 16.77 7.58 7.73
C ALA A 535 18.13 7.38 7.02
N LEU A 536 18.69 8.45 6.45
CA LEU A 536 19.99 8.43 5.77
C LEU A 536 21.18 8.24 6.71
N SER A 537 21.11 8.76 7.94
CA SER A 537 22.17 8.59 8.95
C SER A 537 22.43 7.13 9.34
N HIS A 538 21.43 6.26 9.14
CA HIS A 538 21.50 4.83 9.43
C HIS A 538 21.77 3.96 8.18
N GLN A 539 21.78 4.53 6.98
CA GLN A 539 22.00 3.81 5.72
C GLN A 539 23.43 4.02 5.23
N LEU A 540 24.27 2.98 5.37
CA LEU A 540 25.64 2.96 4.86
C LEU A 540 25.70 3.19 3.33
N PRO A 541 26.82 3.71 2.79
CA PRO A 541 27.05 3.79 1.35
C PRO A 541 26.91 2.39 0.72
N GLY A 542 25.95 2.23 -0.20
CA GLY A 542 25.62 0.96 -0.86
C GLY A 542 24.27 0.34 -0.47
N HIS A 543 23.53 0.91 0.49
CA HIS A 543 22.19 0.43 0.82
C HIS A 543 21.20 0.67 -0.36
N PRO A 544 20.41 -0.34 -0.80
CA PRO A 544 19.57 -0.24 -2.00
C PRO A 544 18.50 0.86 -1.90
N GLY A 545 18.03 1.17 -0.69
CA GLY A 545 17.07 2.25 -0.44
C GLY A 545 17.65 3.67 -0.30
N ARG A 546 18.98 3.85 -0.37
CA ARG A 546 19.63 5.14 -0.14
C ARG A 546 19.32 6.15 -1.25
N GLY A 547 19.41 5.74 -2.52
CA GLY A 547 19.13 6.60 -3.66
C GLY A 547 17.71 7.20 -3.63
N ILE A 548 16.71 6.37 -3.30
CA ILE A 548 15.31 6.81 -3.19
C ILE A 548 15.13 7.80 -2.03
N SER A 549 15.80 7.55 -0.90
CA SER A 549 15.72 8.42 0.28
C SER A 549 16.37 9.79 0.03
N LEU A 550 17.50 9.81 -0.68
CA LEU A 550 18.18 11.04 -1.12
C LEU A 550 17.34 11.84 -2.12
N SER A 551 16.70 11.15 -3.08
CA SER A 551 15.78 11.78 -4.04
C SER A 551 14.60 12.45 -3.32
N SER A 552 14.00 11.76 -2.34
CA SER A 552 12.88 12.29 -1.57
C SER A 552 13.28 13.48 -0.69
N LEU A 553 14.48 13.42 -0.08
CA LEU A 553 15.05 14.55 0.67
C LEU A 553 15.27 15.78 -0.23
N GLY A 554 15.85 15.58 -1.41
CA GLY A 554 16.08 16.65 -2.38
C GLY A 554 14.77 17.33 -2.81
N GLY A 555 13.71 16.54 -3.04
CA GLY A 555 12.37 17.07 -3.31
C GLY A 555 11.84 17.94 -2.16
N ALA A 556 11.90 17.47 -0.92
CA ALA A 556 11.44 18.22 0.25
C ALA A 556 12.21 19.53 0.47
N LEU A 557 13.54 19.51 0.29
CA LEU A 557 14.38 20.71 0.37
C LEU A 557 14.09 21.71 -0.76
N SER A 558 13.84 21.22 -1.98
CA SER A 558 13.42 22.06 -3.10
C SER A 558 12.10 22.79 -2.80
N ILE A 559 11.12 22.09 -2.21
CA ILE A 559 9.86 22.70 -1.77
C ILE A 559 10.14 23.78 -0.70
N ARG A 560 10.96 23.49 0.32
CA ARG A 560 11.26 24.48 1.36
C ARG A 560 11.95 25.72 0.80
N PHE A 561 12.88 25.55 -0.16
CA PHE A 561 13.51 26.64 -0.88
C PHE A 561 12.51 27.50 -1.66
N GLN A 562 11.51 26.89 -2.33
CA GLN A 562 10.52 27.66 -3.09
C GLN A 562 9.75 28.65 -2.20
N TYR A 563 9.52 28.31 -0.94
CA TYR A 563 8.81 29.17 0.02
C TYR A 563 9.71 30.11 0.82
N ARG A 564 10.83 29.62 1.37
CA ARG A 564 11.70 30.42 2.25
C ARG A 564 12.84 31.12 1.50
N HIS A 565 13.08 30.74 0.25
CA HIS A 565 14.20 31.22 -0.58
C HIS A 565 15.59 31.02 0.06
N ASP A 566 15.73 30.01 0.94
CA ASP A 566 17.00 29.67 1.58
C ASP A 566 17.94 28.94 0.60
N LEU A 567 19.02 29.61 0.22
CA LEU A 567 20.01 29.06 -0.72
C LEU A 567 20.70 27.79 -0.20
N CYS A 568 20.79 27.59 1.11
CA CYS A 568 21.37 26.37 1.68
C CYS A 568 20.52 25.14 1.34
N ASP A 569 19.19 25.27 1.35
CA ASP A 569 18.27 24.20 0.97
C ASP A 569 18.40 23.82 -0.50
N LEU A 570 18.58 24.82 -1.36
CA LEU A 570 18.78 24.59 -2.79
C LEU A 570 20.10 23.87 -3.07
N GLU A 571 21.17 24.24 -2.37
CA GLU A 571 22.47 23.57 -2.49
C GLU A 571 22.42 22.12 -2.00
N GLU A 572 21.78 21.88 -0.84
CA GLU A 572 21.60 20.53 -0.30
C GLU A 572 20.67 19.68 -1.18
N SER A 573 19.64 20.27 -1.79
CA SER A 573 18.77 19.60 -2.76
C SER A 573 19.55 19.11 -3.97
N VAL A 574 20.35 19.98 -4.60
CA VAL A 574 21.18 19.60 -5.76
C VAL A 574 22.21 18.53 -5.39
N ALA A 575 22.84 18.64 -4.22
CA ALA A 575 23.78 17.65 -3.73
C ALA A 575 23.12 16.28 -3.52
N SER A 576 21.95 16.26 -2.87
CA SER A 576 21.19 15.04 -2.57
C SER A 576 20.73 14.33 -3.85
N HIS A 577 20.17 15.08 -4.81
CA HIS A 577 19.77 14.54 -6.11
C HIS A 577 20.97 14.02 -6.92
N SER A 578 22.11 14.71 -6.87
CA SER A 578 23.34 14.29 -7.57
C SER A 578 23.90 12.99 -6.99
N GLU A 579 23.92 12.85 -5.66
CA GLU A 579 24.32 11.59 -5.01
C GLU A 579 23.33 10.46 -5.33
N ALA A 580 22.02 10.74 -5.33
CA ALA A 580 21.01 9.76 -5.74
C ALA A 580 21.24 9.26 -7.17
N LEU A 581 21.63 10.15 -8.09
CA LEU A 581 21.84 9.80 -9.50
C LEU A 581 23.05 8.86 -9.67
N ALA A 582 24.07 9.00 -8.83
CA ALA A 582 25.22 8.11 -8.83
C ALA A 582 24.90 6.69 -8.29
N LEU A 583 23.81 6.55 -7.51
CA LEU A 583 23.43 5.30 -6.85
C LEU A 583 22.33 4.52 -7.60
N ILE A 584 21.46 5.21 -8.34
CA ILE A 584 20.33 4.57 -9.04
C ILE A 584 20.81 4.00 -10.40
N PRO A 585 20.64 2.68 -10.66
CA PRO A 585 21.07 2.07 -11.92
C PRO A 585 20.28 2.58 -13.14
N PRO A 586 20.90 2.60 -14.35
CA PRO A 586 20.19 2.88 -15.59
C PRO A 586 19.08 1.83 -15.83
N GLY A 587 17.85 2.30 -16.06
CA GLY A 587 16.65 1.47 -16.24
C GLY A 587 15.75 1.33 -15.01
N HIS A 588 16.11 1.92 -13.86
CA HIS A 588 15.22 1.99 -12.70
C HIS A 588 14.00 2.88 -12.98
N GLN A 589 12.82 2.48 -12.52
CA GLN A 589 11.55 3.20 -12.77
C GLN A 589 11.60 4.65 -12.29
N ASP A 590 12.21 4.90 -11.12
CA ASP A 590 12.32 6.24 -10.53
C ASP A 590 13.38 7.15 -11.16
N LEU A 591 14.21 6.64 -12.09
CA LEU A 591 15.31 7.41 -12.66
C LEU A 591 14.81 8.65 -13.43
N SER A 592 13.69 8.52 -14.15
CA SER A 592 13.12 9.64 -14.91
C SER A 592 12.68 10.79 -14.00
N ASN A 593 12.12 10.48 -12.82
CA ASN A 593 11.66 11.47 -11.84
C ASN A 593 12.85 12.13 -11.16
N LEU A 594 13.87 11.36 -10.78
CA LEU A 594 15.10 11.91 -10.23
C LEU A 594 15.78 12.90 -11.19
N LEU A 595 15.89 12.55 -12.48
CA LEU A 595 16.47 13.42 -13.49
C LEU A 595 15.68 14.71 -13.67
N ASN A 596 14.34 14.63 -13.69
CA ASN A 596 13.47 15.79 -13.77
C ASN A 596 13.62 16.72 -12.55
N ASN A 597 13.66 16.16 -11.33
CA ASN A 597 13.78 16.94 -10.09
C ASN A 597 15.16 17.57 -9.92
N LEU A 598 16.22 16.87 -10.32
CA LEU A 598 17.57 17.43 -10.37
C LEU A 598 17.64 18.60 -11.35
N ALA A 599 17.03 18.45 -12.54
CA ALA A 599 17.01 19.50 -13.55
C ALA A 599 16.24 20.75 -13.08
N ILE A 600 15.11 20.58 -12.38
CA ILE A 600 14.38 21.70 -11.75
C ILE A 600 15.27 22.42 -10.73
N SER A 601 15.95 21.66 -9.86
CA SER A 601 16.83 22.23 -8.83
C SER A 601 18.03 22.98 -9.44
N LEU A 602 18.57 22.48 -10.55
CA LEU A 602 19.64 23.15 -11.30
C LEU A 602 19.14 24.43 -12.00
N SER A 603 17.95 24.43 -12.60
CA SER A 603 17.33 25.63 -13.18
C SER A 603 17.12 26.71 -12.12
N ALA A 604 16.60 26.34 -10.94
CA ALA A 604 16.46 27.26 -9.82
C ALA A 604 17.81 27.81 -9.33
N ARG A 605 18.86 26.98 -9.31
CA ARG A 605 20.22 27.42 -8.94
C ARG A 605 20.80 28.39 -9.97
N PHE A 606 20.55 28.14 -11.26
CA PHE A 606 20.91 29.06 -12.34
C PHE A 606 20.23 30.43 -12.16
N GLU A 607 18.93 30.48 -11.90
CA GLU A 607 18.21 31.75 -11.73
C GLU A 607 18.79 32.61 -10.59
N ARG A 608 19.30 31.97 -9.54
CA ARG A 608 19.91 32.67 -8.39
C ARG A 608 21.37 33.04 -8.58
N LYS A 609 22.19 32.16 -9.17
CA LYS A 609 23.65 32.35 -9.27
C LYS A 609 24.15 32.78 -10.66
N GLY A 610 23.33 32.58 -11.70
CA GLY A 610 23.67 32.89 -13.08
C GLY A 610 24.67 31.94 -13.75
N ASP A 611 24.98 30.78 -13.15
CA ASP A 611 25.94 29.82 -13.71
C ASP A 611 25.34 29.06 -14.90
N ILE A 612 25.71 29.44 -16.11
CA ILE A 612 25.20 28.85 -17.35
C ILE A 612 25.45 27.32 -17.44
N HIS A 613 26.43 26.79 -16.71
CA HIS A 613 26.66 25.34 -16.66
C HIS A 613 25.44 24.60 -16.07
N ASP A 614 24.81 25.17 -15.04
CA ASP A 614 23.63 24.60 -14.40
C ASP A 614 22.45 24.53 -15.36
N LEU A 615 22.24 25.59 -16.15
CA LEU A 615 21.18 25.61 -17.16
C LEU A 615 21.42 24.57 -18.27
N LYS A 616 22.67 24.44 -18.74
CA LYS A 616 23.04 23.42 -19.73
C LYS A 616 22.83 22.01 -19.19
N MET A 617 23.14 21.79 -17.91
CA MET A 617 22.92 20.51 -17.27
C MET A 617 21.44 20.21 -17.03
N ALA A 618 20.64 21.21 -16.64
CA ALA A 618 19.19 21.08 -16.50
C ALA A 618 18.54 20.65 -17.81
N ILE A 619 18.88 21.31 -18.93
CA ILE A 619 18.38 20.95 -20.27
C ILE A 619 18.78 19.50 -20.64
N LYS A 620 20.03 19.11 -20.36
CA LYS A 620 20.51 17.74 -20.61
C LYS A 620 19.67 16.71 -19.83
N TYR A 621 19.49 16.92 -18.52
CA TYR A 621 18.75 15.98 -17.68
C TYR A 621 17.24 15.97 -17.98
N HIS A 622 16.63 17.08 -18.34
CA HIS A 622 15.25 17.10 -18.84
C HIS A 622 15.09 16.27 -20.13
N ARG A 623 16.05 16.37 -21.06
CA ARG A 623 16.06 15.54 -22.29
C ARG A 623 16.22 14.05 -21.95
N GLU A 624 17.11 13.69 -21.04
CA GLU A 624 17.28 12.31 -20.56
C GLU A 624 16.03 11.78 -19.83
N ALA A 625 15.34 12.60 -19.04
CA ALA A 625 14.08 12.22 -18.42
C ALA A 625 12.99 11.94 -19.47
N LEU A 626 12.93 12.74 -20.53
CA LEU A 626 11.94 12.58 -21.62
C LEU A 626 12.18 11.34 -22.49
N THR A 627 13.41 10.85 -22.63
CA THR A 627 13.67 9.58 -23.34
C THR A 627 13.16 8.37 -22.54
N LEU A 628 13.09 8.51 -21.20
CA LEU A 628 12.57 7.49 -20.30
C LEU A 628 11.05 7.55 -20.10
N ARG A 629 10.40 8.67 -20.45
CA ARG A 629 8.95 8.87 -20.34
C ARG A 629 8.30 8.73 -21.72
N PRO A 630 7.77 7.58 -22.14
CA PRO A 630 7.14 7.42 -23.46
C PRO A 630 5.82 8.22 -23.59
N PRO A 631 5.36 8.53 -24.82
CA PRO A 631 4.08 9.20 -25.06
C PRO A 631 2.91 8.48 -24.35
N GLY A 632 2.10 9.23 -23.62
CA GLY A 632 0.98 8.70 -22.81
C GLY A 632 1.32 8.41 -21.35
N CYS A 633 2.59 8.54 -20.93
CA CYS A 633 2.96 8.58 -19.53
C CYS A 633 2.41 9.85 -18.85
N ALA A 634 1.84 9.72 -17.65
CA ALA A 634 1.19 10.84 -16.94
C ALA A 634 2.11 12.03 -16.67
N ASP A 635 3.41 11.77 -16.44
CA ASP A 635 4.39 12.78 -16.03
C ASP A 635 5.14 13.41 -17.21
N ARG A 636 4.92 12.89 -18.43
CA ARG A 636 5.57 13.38 -19.64
C ARG A 636 5.22 14.84 -19.98
N PRO A 637 3.95 15.29 -19.91
CA PRO A 637 3.61 16.67 -20.19
C PRO A 637 4.33 17.69 -19.29
N SER A 638 4.46 17.40 -17.99
CA SER A 638 5.14 18.30 -17.04
C SER A 638 6.65 18.37 -17.33
N SER A 639 7.29 17.25 -17.69
CA SER A 639 8.69 17.28 -18.17
C SER A 639 8.88 18.09 -19.45
N LEU A 640 7.96 17.99 -20.41
CA LEU A 640 8.01 18.78 -21.64
C LEU A 640 7.90 20.28 -21.33
N ASN A 641 7.00 20.66 -20.44
CA ASN A 641 6.85 22.04 -19.98
C ASN A 641 8.11 22.56 -19.26
N ASN A 642 8.73 21.76 -18.39
CA ASN A 642 9.97 22.13 -17.71
C ASN A 642 11.15 22.30 -18.67
N LEU A 643 11.29 21.39 -19.63
CA LEU A 643 12.31 21.51 -20.67
C LEU A 643 12.11 22.81 -21.47
N ALA A 644 10.86 23.10 -21.87
CA ALA A 644 10.55 24.31 -22.62
C ALA A 644 10.90 25.58 -21.84
N ASN A 645 10.63 25.63 -20.53
CA ASN A 645 11.05 26.74 -19.67
C ASN A 645 12.57 26.91 -19.64
N ALA A 646 13.32 25.83 -19.45
CA ALA A 646 14.78 25.88 -19.45
C ALA A 646 15.36 26.35 -20.80
N LEU A 647 14.77 25.90 -21.93
CA LEU A 647 15.14 26.37 -23.28
C LEU A 647 14.80 27.85 -23.49
N ALA A 648 13.63 28.31 -23.04
CA ALA A 648 13.25 29.71 -23.15
C ALA A 648 14.15 30.64 -22.33
N ILE A 649 14.57 30.22 -21.14
CA ILE A 649 15.56 30.93 -20.32
C ILE A 649 16.90 31.01 -21.06
N ARG A 650 17.34 29.93 -21.71
CA ARG A 650 18.57 29.93 -22.51
C ARG A 650 18.45 30.86 -23.71
N PHE A 651 17.33 30.85 -24.43
CA PHE A 651 17.05 31.78 -25.52
C PHE A 651 17.16 33.24 -25.06
N GLN A 652 16.54 33.61 -23.93
CA GLN A 652 16.61 34.98 -23.42
C GLN A 652 18.05 35.44 -23.10
N ARG A 653 18.96 34.51 -22.80
CA ARG A 653 20.36 34.79 -22.46
C ARG A 653 21.31 34.75 -23.65
N GLU A 654 21.20 33.73 -24.49
CA GLU A 654 22.14 33.45 -25.59
C GLU A 654 21.59 33.91 -26.97
N GLY A 655 20.27 34.13 -27.10
CA GLY A 655 19.63 34.62 -28.32
C GLY A 655 19.41 33.57 -29.42
N ASP A 656 19.57 32.28 -29.12
CA ASP A 656 19.44 31.19 -30.09
C ASP A 656 17.98 30.93 -30.47
N LEU A 657 17.59 31.31 -31.69
CA LEU A 657 16.22 31.15 -32.18
C LEU A 657 15.76 29.69 -32.24
N SER A 658 16.69 28.73 -32.33
CA SER A 658 16.33 27.30 -32.32
C SER A 658 15.74 26.86 -30.99
N ASP A 659 16.19 27.45 -29.86
CA ASP A 659 15.64 27.18 -28.54
C ASP A 659 14.21 27.69 -28.38
N LEU A 660 13.91 28.84 -29.00
CA LEU A 660 12.55 29.41 -28.99
C LEU A 660 11.58 28.58 -29.84
N GLU A 661 12.04 28.06 -30.97
CA GLU A 661 11.22 27.14 -31.78
C GLU A 661 11.01 25.81 -31.07
N GLU A 662 12.07 25.26 -30.47
CA GLU A 662 12.00 24.01 -29.71
C GLU A 662 11.09 24.13 -28.48
N CYS A 663 11.14 25.23 -27.73
CA CYS A 663 10.28 25.40 -26.55
C CYS A 663 8.79 25.45 -26.94
N ILE A 664 8.43 26.14 -28.02
CA ILE A 664 7.04 26.23 -28.50
C ILE A 664 6.52 24.85 -28.94
N VAL A 665 7.38 24.04 -29.59
CA VAL A 665 7.02 22.66 -29.97
C VAL A 665 6.76 21.81 -28.72
N HIS A 666 7.67 21.80 -27.75
CA HIS A 666 7.51 20.99 -26.53
C HIS A 666 6.29 21.40 -25.69
N VAL A 667 6.00 22.69 -25.58
CA VAL A 667 4.79 23.17 -24.88
C VAL A 667 3.51 22.78 -25.60
N ARG A 668 3.49 22.83 -26.94
CA ARG A 668 2.35 22.33 -27.72
C ARG A 668 2.15 20.84 -27.55
N ASP A 669 3.23 20.07 -27.59
CA ASP A 669 3.19 18.62 -27.37
C ASP A 669 2.65 18.31 -25.96
N ALA A 670 3.09 19.02 -24.93
CA ALA A 670 2.57 18.90 -23.57
C ALA A 670 1.04 19.13 -23.51
N LEU A 671 0.53 20.20 -24.14
CA LEU A 671 -0.91 20.48 -24.21
C LEU A 671 -1.69 19.40 -24.96
N THR A 672 -1.14 18.88 -26.06
CA THR A 672 -1.79 17.78 -26.79
C THR A 672 -1.81 16.48 -25.97
N GLU A 673 -0.77 16.19 -25.21
CA GLU A 673 -0.73 15.00 -24.36
C GLU A 673 -1.69 15.14 -23.16
N PHE A 674 -1.79 16.32 -22.54
CA PHE A 674 -2.81 16.59 -21.53
C PHE A 674 -4.24 16.33 -22.05
N SER A 675 -4.53 16.68 -23.30
CA SER A 675 -5.83 16.42 -23.92
C SER A 675 -6.13 14.93 -24.16
N ARG A 676 -5.10 14.08 -24.28
CA ARG A 676 -5.24 12.62 -24.48
C ARG A 676 -5.42 11.82 -23.19
N ILE A 677 -5.02 12.39 -22.05
CA ILE A 677 -5.05 11.73 -20.74
C ILE A 677 -6.41 11.92 -20.02
N GLY A 678 -7.26 12.84 -20.50
CA GLY A 678 -8.63 13.05 -19.99
C GLY A 678 -9.68 12.13 -20.62
N PRO A 679 -10.79 11.80 -19.93
CA PRO A 679 -11.89 11.06 -20.55
C PRO A 679 -12.53 11.90 -21.65
N ALA A 680 -12.63 11.32 -22.85
CA ALA A 680 -13.37 11.88 -23.97
C ALA A 680 -14.87 11.88 -23.67
N LEU A 681 -15.38 12.97 -23.09
CA LEU A 681 -16.81 13.24 -23.02
C LEU A 681 -17.07 14.57 -23.72
N ALA A 682 -17.65 14.44 -24.92
CA ALA A 682 -18.23 15.52 -25.68
C ALA A 682 -19.40 16.11 -24.88
N LEU A 683 -19.24 17.33 -24.39
CA LEU A 683 -20.36 18.27 -24.37
C LEU A 683 -20.31 18.96 -25.72
N GLU A 684 -21.36 18.77 -26.51
CA GLU A 684 -21.61 19.52 -27.73
C GLU A 684 -21.47 21.00 -27.38
N HIS A 685 -20.39 21.66 -27.79
CA HIS A 685 -20.30 23.06 -28.22
C HIS A 685 -18.85 23.29 -28.71
N GLU A 686 -18.73 23.57 -30.01
CA GLU A 686 -17.53 23.86 -30.81
C GLU A 686 -16.53 22.72 -31.12
N PRO A 687 -16.43 22.26 -32.39
CA PRO A 687 -15.58 21.12 -32.79
C PRO A 687 -14.06 21.34 -32.86
N ASN A 688 -13.53 22.53 -32.53
CA ASN A 688 -12.15 22.90 -32.87
C ASN A 688 -11.23 23.23 -31.69
N LEU A 689 -11.63 23.02 -30.43
CA LEU A 689 -10.70 23.04 -29.30
C LEU A 689 -10.76 21.71 -28.54
N PRO A 690 -9.63 21.01 -28.33
CA PRO A 690 -9.58 19.92 -27.38
C PRO A 690 -9.81 20.50 -25.99
N VAL A 691 -10.90 20.10 -25.34
CA VAL A 691 -11.18 20.50 -23.95
C VAL A 691 -10.14 19.84 -23.06
N VAL A 692 -9.30 20.67 -22.46
CA VAL A 692 -8.15 20.27 -21.64
C VAL A 692 -8.64 20.19 -20.17
N TYR A 693 -8.21 19.19 -19.40
CA TYR A 693 -8.76 18.93 -18.05
C TYR A 693 -7.69 18.70 -16.97
N ASN A 694 -6.46 19.17 -17.17
CA ASN A 694 -5.37 19.07 -16.19
C ASN A 694 -5.01 20.48 -15.65
N PRO A 695 -4.88 20.68 -14.31
CA PRO A 695 -4.50 21.96 -13.69
C PRO A 695 -3.16 22.51 -14.22
N ASP A 696 -2.19 21.63 -14.50
CA ASP A 696 -0.89 22.00 -15.06
C ASP A 696 -1.03 22.61 -16.45
N SER A 697 -2.14 22.33 -17.14
CA SER A 697 -2.38 22.85 -18.48
C SER A 697 -2.58 24.36 -18.51
N LEU A 698 -3.11 24.99 -17.46
CA LEU A 698 -3.22 26.45 -17.42
C LEU A 698 -1.82 27.09 -17.30
N LYS A 699 -0.93 26.51 -16.50
CA LYS A 699 0.48 26.93 -16.39
C LYS A 699 1.22 26.72 -17.71
N THR A 700 1.05 25.56 -18.34
CA THR A 700 1.63 25.27 -19.66
C THR A 700 1.09 26.21 -20.74
N LEU A 701 -0.19 26.58 -20.68
CA LEU A 701 -0.80 27.55 -21.57
C LEU A 701 -0.23 28.96 -21.34
N THR A 702 -0.05 29.39 -20.09
CA THR A 702 0.62 30.66 -19.76
C THR A 702 2.06 30.70 -20.31
N ASN A 703 2.80 29.59 -20.20
CA ASN A 703 4.14 29.48 -20.78
C ASN A 703 4.10 29.59 -22.31
N LEU A 704 3.14 28.92 -22.97
CA LEU A 704 2.94 29.03 -24.41
C LEU A 704 2.71 30.48 -24.84
N VAL A 705 1.80 31.19 -24.16
CA VAL A 705 1.52 32.61 -24.43
C VAL A 705 2.79 33.44 -24.29
N THR A 706 3.56 33.21 -23.24
CA THR A 706 4.83 33.93 -23.00
C THR A 706 5.83 33.68 -24.13
N PHE A 707 5.98 32.43 -24.59
CA PHE A 707 6.88 32.09 -25.69
C PHE A 707 6.40 32.62 -27.04
N LEU A 708 5.09 32.62 -27.30
CA LEU A 708 4.51 33.22 -28.49
C LEU A 708 4.69 34.74 -28.50
N LYS A 709 4.61 35.42 -27.35
CA LYS A 709 4.94 36.86 -27.23
C LYS A 709 6.40 37.13 -27.57
N LEU A 710 7.33 36.28 -27.10
CA LEU A 710 8.74 36.37 -27.50
C LEU A 710 8.92 36.16 -29.00
N LYS A 711 8.24 35.17 -29.60
CA LYS A 711 8.28 34.93 -31.05
C LYS A 711 7.70 36.09 -31.85
N TYR A 712 6.60 36.69 -31.38
CA TYR A 712 6.01 37.87 -31.99
C TYR A 712 6.98 39.05 -31.98
N LYS A 713 7.71 39.30 -30.88
CA LYS A 713 8.73 40.37 -30.83
C LYS A 713 9.83 40.21 -31.89
N VAL A 714 10.11 38.99 -32.34
CA VAL A 714 11.11 38.71 -33.37
C VAL A 714 10.54 38.81 -34.80
N HIS A 715 9.33 38.30 -35.04
CA HIS A 715 8.77 38.13 -36.40
C HIS A 715 7.62 39.06 -36.77
N SER A 716 6.98 39.72 -35.79
CA SER A 716 5.85 40.65 -35.95
C SER A 716 4.69 40.13 -36.82
N ASP A 717 4.36 38.83 -36.71
CA ASP A 717 3.28 38.20 -37.47
C ASP A 717 1.92 38.33 -36.76
N SER A 718 0.92 38.88 -37.46
CA SER A 718 -0.47 39.01 -37.00
C SER A 718 -1.12 37.67 -36.64
N SER A 719 -0.74 36.56 -37.27
CA SER A 719 -1.32 35.24 -37.00
C SER A 719 -1.00 34.75 -35.58
N ILE A 720 0.19 35.05 -35.08
CA ILE A 720 0.66 34.74 -33.73
C ILE A 720 -0.11 35.56 -32.69
N GLN A 721 -0.42 36.81 -33.03
CA GLN A 721 -1.18 37.70 -32.16
C GLN A 721 -2.62 37.18 -31.95
N ASP A 722 -3.28 36.71 -33.01
CA ASP A 722 -4.63 36.11 -32.91
C ASP A 722 -4.60 34.76 -32.16
N GLU A 723 -3.51 34.00 -32.27
CA GLU A 723 -3.31 32.78 -31.47
C GLU A 723 -3.19 33.10 -29.96
N ILE A 724 -2.39 34.12 -29.59
CA ILE A 724 -2.21 34.56 -28.21
C ILE A 724 -3.55 34.91 -27.55
N PHE A 725 -4.38 35.72 -28.21
CA PHE A 725 -5.67 36.13 -27.63
C PHE A 725 -6.66 34.96 -27.49
N ARG A 726 -6.68 34.02 -28.44
CA ARG A 726 -7.51 32.81 -28.33
C ARG A 726 -7.10 31.94 -27.14
N LEU A 727 -5.79 31.76 -26.93
CA LEU A 727 -5.26 31.00 -25.79
C LEU A 727 -5.58 31.69 -24.46
N LEU A 728 -5.38 33.00 -24.36
CA LEU A 728 -5.68 33.77 -23.16
C LEU A 728 -7.17 33.70 -22.77
N ARG A 729 -8.07 33.80 -23.76
CA ARG A 729 -9.51 33.63 -23.55
C ARG A 729 -9.83 32.22 -23.03
N SER A 730 -9.27 31.18 -23.65
CA SER A 730 -9.55 29.80 -23.23
C SER A 730 -9.01 29.48 -21.83
N GLY A 731 -7.86 30.05 -21.44
CA GLY A 731 -7.32 29.89 -20.09
C GLY A 731 -8.17 30.55 -19.00
N ALA A 732 -8.72 31.74 -19.25
CA ALA A 732 -9.62 32.40 -18.28
C ALA A 732 -10.94 31.62 -18.07
N GLN A 733 -11.40 30.93 -19.13
CA GLN A 733 -12.60 30.08 -19.12
C GLN A 733 -12.30 28.63 -18.70
N PHE A 734 -11.07 28.33 -18.26
CA PHE A 734 -10.67 26.97 -17.90
C PHE A 734 -11.23 26.54 -16.54
N HIS A 735 -12.32 25.77 -16.56
CA HIS A 735 -13.02 25.33 -15.34
C HIS A 735 -12.23 24.30 -14.51
N GLY A 736 -11.13 23.74 -15.02
CA GLY A 736 -10.29 22.75 -14.32
C GLY A 736 -9.27 23.34 -13.35
N SER A 737 -9.15 24.67 -13.27
CA SER A 737 -8.21 25.39 -12.39
C SER A 737 -8.95 26.20 -11.33
N SER A 738 -8.24 26.58 -10.27
CA SER A 738 -8.86 27.37 -9.21
C SER A 738 -9.27 28.79 -9.65
N PRO A 739 -10.21 29.41 -8.92
CA PRO A 739 -10.58 30.79 -9.16
C PRO A 739 -9.39 31.76 -9.14
N LEU A 740 -8.39 31.52 -8.27
CA LEU A 740 -7.20 32.37 -8.20
C LEU A 740 -6.34 32.25 -9.45
N ALA A 741 -6.01 31.03 -9.87
CA ALA A 741 -5.20 30.80 -11.07
C ALA A 741 -5.88 31.34 -12.34
N ARG A 742 -7.21 31.28 -12.40
CA ARG A 742 -8.00 31.88 -13.49
C ARG A 742 -8.02 33.40 -13.43
N LEU A 743 -8.06 33.99 -12.23
CA LEU A 743 -7.97 35.44 -12.04
C LEU A 743 -6.61 35.97 -12.53
N ASP A 744 -5.52 35.30 -12.15
CA ASP A 744 -4.16 35.64 -12.61
C ASP A 744 -4.07 35.56 -14.13
N HIS A 745 -4.67 34.52 -14.73
CA HIS A 745 -4.72 34.38 -16.18
C HIS A 745 -5.57 35.46 -16.87
N ALA A 746 -6.67 35.90 -16.25
CA ALA A 746 -7.46 37.04 -16.73
C ALA A 746 -6.68 38.37 -16.62
N GLY A 747 -5.86 38.53 -15.58
CA GLY A 747 -4.91 39.63 -15.44
C GLY A 747 -3.86 39.63 -16.57
N LEU A 748 -3.27 38.47 -16.87
CA LEU A 748 -2.35 38.32 -18.00
C LEU A 748 -3.03 38.63 -19.35
N TRP A 749 -4.30 38.24 -19.50
CA TRP A 749 -5.08 38.55 -20.70
C TRP A 749 -5.29 40.06 -20.86
N SER A 750 -5.77 40.74 -19.81
CA SER A 750 -6.02 42.18 -19.84
C SER A 750 -4.75 43.00 -20.11
N SER A 751 -3.64 42.69 -19.43
CA SER A 751 -2.34 43.34 -19.64
C SER A 751 -1.80 43.13 -21.06
N THR A 752 -1.99 41.92 -21.62
CA THR A 752 -1.59 41.63 -23.00
C THR A 752 -2.47 42.39 -24.00
N CYS A 753 -3.79 42.49 -23.80
CA CYS A 753 -4.65 43.34 -24.64
C CYS A 753 -4.19 44.80 -24.67
N ARG A 754 -3.70 45.32 -23.53
CA ARG A 754 -3.14 46.66 -23.42
C ARG A 754 -1.77 46.78 -24.13
N GLU A 755 -0.85 45.82 -23.98
CA GLU A 755 0.47 45.79 -24.68
C GLU A 755 0.31 45.85 -26.20
N PHE A 756 -0.74 45.22 -26.74
CA PHE A 756 -1.04 45.14 -28.17
C PHE A 756 -2.09 46.16 -28.65
N CYS A 757 -2.50 47.12 -27.81
CA CYS A 757 -3.48 48.18 -28.13
C CYS A 757 -4.86 47.67 -28.65
N ARG A 758 -5.37 46.55 -28.11
CA ARG A 758 -6.66 45.94 -28.47
C ARG A 758 -7.69 46.12 -27.34
N TRP A 759 -8.24 47.33 -27.23
CA TRP A 759 -9.12 47.72 -26.13
C TRP A 759 -10.42 46.92 -26.07
N GLU A 760 -11.02 46.58 -27.22
CA GLU A 760 -12.28 45.80 -27.31
C GLU A 760 -12.20 44.45 -26.57
N ASN A 761 -11.06 43.75 -26.68
CA ASN A 761 -10.84 42.47 -26.01
C ASN A 761 -10.50 42.61 -24.52
N ALA A 762 -10.05 43.79 -24.07
CA ALA A 762 -9.67 44.03 -22.68
C ALA A 762 -10.89 44.03 -21.76
N LEU A 763 -12.02 44.59 -22.20
CA LEU A 763 -13.25 44.63 -21.39
C LEU A 763 -13.78 43.21 -21.12
N GLU A 764 -13.69 42.31 -22.10
CA GLU A 764 -14.08 40.90 -21.92
C GLU A 764 -13.20 40.18 -20.89
N ALA A 765 -11.87 40.41 -20.93
CA ALA A 765 -10.93 39.87 -19.95
C ALA A 765 -11.25 40.36 -18.53
N HIS A 766 -11.53 41.66 -18.38
CA HIS A 766 -11.90 42.26 -17.11
C HIS A 766 -13.24 41.74 -16.58
N LYS A 767 -14.25 41.54 -17.44
CA LYS A 767 -15.54 40.91 -17.07
C LYS A 767 -15.31 39.54 -16.43
N HIS A 768 -14.57 38.66 -17.11
CA HIS A 768 -14.25 37.33 -16.58
C HIS A 768 -13.49 37.37 -15.26
N GLY A 769 -12.53 38.30 -15.12
CA GLY A 769 -11.79 38.45 -13.86
C GLY A 769 -12.66 38.92 -12.69
N VAL A 770 -13.55 39.91 -12.92
CA VAL A 770 -14.45 40.43 -11.88
C VAL A 770 -15.49 39.39 -11.46
N ASP A 771 -16.00 38.60 -12.40
CA ASP A 771 -16.94 37.50 -12.11
C ASP A 771 -16.33 36.44 -11.17
N LEU A 772 -15.01 36.31 -11.12
CA LEU A 772 -14.30 35.38 -10.24
C LEU A 772 -14.08 35.92 -8.81
N LEU A 773 -14.18 37.24 -8.59
CA LEU A 773 -13.91 37.85 -7.28
C LEU A 773 -14.85 37.36 -6.17
N PRO A 774 -16.18 37.24 -6.37
CA PRO A 774 -17.09 36.69 -5.35
C PRO A 774 -16.72 35.27 -4.93
N HIS A 775 -16.23 34.45 -5.87
CA HIS A 775 -15.79 33.09 -5.59
C HIS A 775 -14.57 33.05 -4.67
N LEU A 776 -13.63 33.99 -4.83
CA LEU A 776 -12.46 34.11 -3.95
C LEU A 776 -12.82 34.60 -2.54
N ALA A 777 -13.85 35.43 -2.42
CA ALA A 777 -14.33 35.91 -1.12
C ALA A 777 -14.95 34.83 -0.23
N SER A 778 -15.39 33.70 -0.82
CA SER A 778 -16.01 32.57 -0.10
C SER A 778 -15.02 31.63 0.61
N LEU A 779 -13.72 31.91 0.47
CA LEU A 779 -12.65 31.06 0.97
C LEU A 779 -12.21 31.47 2.40
N ASP A 780 -12.01 30.47 3.26
CA ASP A 780 -11.21 30.60 4.48
C ASP A 780 -9.71 30.62 4.09
N LEU A 781 -9.28 31.73 3.49
CA LEU A 781 -7.90 31.93 3.06
C LEU A 781 -6.95 32.06 4.25
N THR A 782 -5.71 31.60 4.10
CA THR A 782 -4.62 31.95 5.02
C THR A 782 -4.31 33.45 4.97
N LEU A 783 -3.65 34.01 5.99
CA LEU A 783 -3.33 35.45 6.02
C LEU A 783 -2.56 35.91 4.77
N GLU A 784 -1.64 35.08 4.28
CA GLU A 784 -0.82 35.35 3.10
C GLU A 784 -1.65 35.30 1.80
N GLN A 785 -2.53 34.31 1.64
CA GLN A 785 -3.44 34.24 0.50
C GLN A 785 -4.45 35.39 0.49
N ARG A 786 -4.92 35.85 1.66
CA ARG A 786 -5.78 37.04 1.77
C ARG A 786 -5.08 38.28 1.24
N GLN A 787 -3.81 38.47 1.61
CA GLN A 787 -3.02 39.61 1.14
C GLN A 787 -2.82 39.56 -0.37
N ASN A 788 -2.47 38.40 -0.94
CA ASN A 788 -2.28 38.25 -2.39
C ASN A 788 -3.58 38.50 -3.17
N VAL A 789 -4.71 37.93 -2.77
CA VAL A 789 -6.01 38.17 -3.41
C VAL A 789 -6.38 39.65 -3.35
N LEU A 790 -6.15 40.32 -2.22
CA LEU A 790 -6.45 41.74 -2.08
C LEU A 790 -5.59 42.62 -2.98
N ILE A 791 -4.31 42.27 -3.19
CA ILE A 791 -3.41 42.98 -4.10
C ILE A 791 -3.89 42.80 -5.55
N HIS A 792 -4.04 41.56 -6.01
CA HIS A 792 -4.45 41.27 -7.39
C HIS A 792 -5.85 41.78 -7.72
N ALA A 793 -6.81 41.64 -6.79
CA ALA A 793 -8.15 42.17 -6.97
C ALA A 793 -8.16 43.71 -7.04
N LYS A 794 -7.35 44.40 -6.23
CA LYS A 794 -7.27 45.87 -6.22
C LYS A 794 -6.75 46.40 -7.56
N GLU A 795 -5.66 45.84 -8.06
CA GLU A 795 -5.05 46.23 -9.34
C GLU A 795 -6.02 45.97 -10.50
N LEU A 796 -6.58 44.76 -10.59
CA LEU A 796 -7.49 44.39 -11.66
C LEU A 796 -8.77 45.23 -11.68
N SER A 797 -9.32 45.56 -10.50
CA SER A 797 -10.62 46.24 -10.40
C SER A 797 -10.55 47.70 -10.84
N GLY A 798 -9.49 48.43 -10.47
CA GLY A 798 -9.33 49.83 -10.89
C GLY A 798 -9.21 49.96 -12.40
N ASP A 799 -8.44 49.08 -13.03
CA ASP A 799 -8.23 49.02 -14.47
C ASP A 799 -9.46 48.55 -15.23
N ALA A 800 -10.21 47.59 -14.68
CA ALA A 800 -11.47 47.10 -15.23
C ALA A 800 -12.52 48.21 -15.32
N VAL A 801 -12.66 49.00 -14.24
CA VAL A 801 -13.60 50.12 -14.17
C VAL A 801 -13.21 51.21 -15.15
N GLN A 802 -11.92 51.51 -15.23
CA GLN A 802 -11.39 52.50 -16.17
C GLN A 802 -11.64 52.07 -17.63
N CYS A 803 -11.41 50.80 -17.94
CA CYS A 803 -11.70 50.22 -19.26
C CYS A 803 -13.19 50.32 -19.63
N ALA A 804 -14.09 50.03 -18.68
CA ALA A 804 -15.53 50.12 -18.90
C ALA A 804 -16.00 51.56 -19.16
N ILE A 805 -15.44 52.55 -18.44
CA ILE A 805 -15.73 53.98 -18.67
C ILE A 805 -15.25 54.41 -20.07
N GLU A 806 -14.04 54.02 -20.47
CA GLU A 806 -13.47 54.33 -21.79
C GLU A 806 -14.32 53.78 -22.95
N GLN A 807 -14.96 52.62 -22.76
CA GLN A 807 -15.86 52.01 -23.76
C GLN A 807 -17.32 52.49 -23.67
N GLY A 808 -17.66 53.34 -22.70
CA GLY A 808 -19.03 53.85 -22.50
C GLY A 808 -19.98 52.86 -21.81
N GLU A 809 -19.49 51.74 -21.28
CA GLU A 809 -20.23 50.70 -20.59
C GLU A 809 -20.38 51.04 -19.08
N LEU A 810 -21.07 52.15 -18.79
CA LEU A 810 -21.12 52.75 -17.45
C LEU A 810 -21.83 51.86 -16.42
N GLU A 811 -22.85 51.10 -16.81
CA GLU A 811 -23.55 50.17 -15.91
C GLU A 811 -22.61 49.05 -15.44
N THR A 812 -21.81 48.50 -16.37
CA THR A 812 -20.78 47.50 -16.07
C THR A 812 -19.74 48.06 -15.10
N ALA A 813 -19.33 49.33 -15.26
CA ALA A 813 -18.39 49.99 -14.35
C ALA A 813 -18.92 50.06 -12.90
N VAL A 814 -20.22 50.31 -12.69
CA VAL A 814 -20.84 50.31 -11.35
C VAL A 814 -20.86 48.91 -10.75
N VAL A 815 -21.18 47.88 -11.55
CA VAL A 815 -21.16 46.48 -11.11
C VAL A 815 -19.74 46.08 -10.70
N PHE A 816 -18.72 46.43 -11.47
CA PHE A 816 -17.32 46.15 -11.14
C PHE A 816 -16.90 46.80 -9.84
N LEU A 817 -17.18 48.10 -9.66
CA LEU A 817 -16.88 48.84 -8.43
C LEU A 817 -17.55 48.21 -7.21
N SER A 818 -18.81 47.82 -7.34
CA SER A 818 -19.59 47.26 -6.24
C SER A 818 -19.11 45.85 -5.87
N THR A 819 -18.77 45.04 -6.87
CA THR A 819 -18.26 43.67 -6.70
C THR A 819 -16.87 43.67 -6.07
N ALA A 820 -15.95 44.50 -6.57
CA ALA A 820 -14.61 44.62 -5.99
C ALA A 820 -14.64 45.08 -4.54
N ARG A 821 -15.51 46.06 -4.22
CA ARG A 821 -15.67 46.57 -2.86
C ARG A 821 -16.27 45.54 -1.91
N SER A 822 -17.27 44.77 -2.34
CA SER A 822 -17.89 43.76 -1.47
C SER A 822 -16.88 42.69 -1.03
N VAL A 823 -15.97 42.28 -1.92
CA VAL A 823 -14.88 41.35 -1.64
C VAL A 823 -13.83 41.97 -0.72
N PHE A 824 -13.45 43.23 -0.97
CA PHE A 824 -12.52 43.96 -0.10
C PHE A 824 -13.06 44.09 1.33
N TRP A 825 -14.33 44.44 1.50
CA TRP A 825 -14.96 44.62 2.81
C TRP A 825 -15.26 43.31 3.54
N SER A 826 -15.61 42.23 2.83
CA SER A 826 -15.80 40.91 3.46
C SER A 826 -14.49 40.37 4.05
N GLN A 827 -13.36 40.59 3.36
CA GLN A 827 -12.03 40.13 3.80
C GLN A 827 -11.37 41.06 4.84
N THR A 828 -11.57 42.38 4.75
CA THR A 828 -10.89 43.37 5.62
C THR A 828 -11.61 43.64 6.94
N LEU A 829 -12.95 43.59 6.95
CA LEU A 829 -13.76 43.93 8.13
C LEU A 829 -14.52 42.73 8.75
N GLN A 830 -14.29 41.51 8.25
CA GLN A 830 -15.09 40.32 8.62
C GLN A 830 -16.60 40.55 8.47
N PHE A 831 -17.02 41.43 7.54
CA PHE A 831 -18.45 41.68 7.35
C PHE A 831 -19.11 40.47 6.71
N ARG A 832 -19.92 39.83 7.55
CA ARG A 832 -20.70 38.60 7.37
C ARG A 832 -21.83 38.81 6.38
N GLY A 833 -21.91 37.96 5.36
CA GLY A 833 -22.85 38.12 4.26
C GLY A 833 -23.52 36.82 3.85
N SER A 834 -23.12 36.24 2.73
CA SER A 834 -23.80 35.10 2.10
C SER A 834 -23.36 33.74 2.66
N LEU A 835 -22.09 33.58 3.03
CA LEU A 835 -21.55 32.30 3.54
C LEU A 835 -22.03 32.00 4.96
N ASP A 836 -22.09 32.99 5.85
CA ASP A 836 -22.62 32.82 7.22
C ASP A 836 -24.13 32.53 7.20
N ASN A 837 -24.87 33.14 6.29
CA ASN A 837 -26.29 32.82 6.07
C ASN A 837 -26.45 31.37 5.58
N LEU A 838 -25.54 30.90 4.70
CA LEU A 838 -25.50 29.50 4.28
C LEU A 838 -25.10 28.57 5.44
N GLU A 839 -24.13 28.96 6.28
CA GLU A 839 -23.69 28.18 7.44
C GLU A 839 -24.78 28.09 8.52
N ALA A 840 -25.56 29.15 8.71
CA ALA A 840 -26.68 29.19 9.65
C ALA A 840 -27.88 28.35 9.20
N LEU A 841 -28.17 28.29 7.89
CA LEU A 841 -29.34 27.60 7.34
C LEU A 841 -29.03 26.18 6.83
N HIS A 842 -27.82 25.95 6.30
CA HIS A 842 -27.36 24.72 5.66
C HIS A 842 -25.86 24.42 5.94
N PRO A 843 -25.50 24.05 7.18
CA PRO A 843 -24.10 23.83 7.58
C PRO A 843 -23.38 22.74 6.78
N ASP A 844 -24.10 21.70 6.35
CA ASP A 844 -23.54 20.60 5.56
C ASP A 844 -23.04 21.07 4.18
N LEU A 845 -23.83 21.91 3.50
CA LEU A 845 -23.46 22.49 2.19
C LEU A 845 -22.31 23.49 2.32
N ALA A 846 -22.29 24.29 3.39
CA ALA A 846 -21.19 25.21 3.67
C ALA A 846 -19.87 24.47 3.93
N SER A 847 -19.91 23.38 4.71
CA SER A 847 -18.74 22.52 4.96
C SER A 847 -18.27 21.80 3.70
N GLU A 848 -19.20 21.27 2.89
CA GLU A 848 -18.88 20.62 1.61
C GLU A 848 -18.22 21.62 0.63
N LEU A 849 -18.75 22.84 0.50
CA LEU A 849 -18.19 23.88 -0.36
C LEU A 849 -16.79 24.31 0.10
N ARG A 850 -16.58 24.52 1.41
CA ARG A 850 -15.26 24.86 1.97
C ARG A 850 -14.23 23.77 1.71
N SER A 851 -14.60 22.52 1.99
CA SER A 851 -13.73 21.36 1.80
C SER A 851 -13.28 21.22 0.34
N VAL A 852 -14.23 21.23 -0.59
CA VAL A 852 -13.93 21.03 -2.02
C VAL A 852 -13.12 22.20 -2.58
N THR A 853 -13.43 23.44 -2.18
CA THR A 853 -12.69 24.62 -2.67
C THR A 853 -11.28 24.69 -2.10
N GLY A 854 -11.08 24.34 -0.82
CA GLY A 854 -9.75 24.23 -0.23
C GLY A 854 -8.89 23.17 -0.92
N GLN A 855 -9.44 21.97 -1.15
CA GLN A 855 -8.74 20.91 -1.87
C GLN A 855 -8.39 21.32 -3.31
N LEU A 856 -9.28 22.05 -4.00
CA LEU A 856 -9.02 22.56 -5.34
C LEU A 856 -7.87 23.57 -5.35
N GLU A 857 -7.82 24.52 -4.40
CA GLU A 857 -6.73 25.50 -4.34
C GLU A 857 -5.39 24.86 -3.99
N ILE A 858 -5.35 23.86 -3.11
CA ILE A 858 -4.11 23.13 -2.84
C ILE A 858 -3.64 22.37 -4.09
N ALA A 859 -4.58 21.80 -4.84
CA ALA A 859 -4.29 21.03 -6.04
C ALA A 859 -3.90 21.90 -7.26
N THR A 860 -4.08 23.23 -7.20
CA THR A 860 -3.85 24.15 -8.35
C THR A 860 -2.97 25.35 -8.01
N GLY A 861 -2.90 25.76 -6.74
CA GLY A 861 -2.42 27.05 -6.27
C GLY A 861 -1.00 27.05 -5.70
N GLN A 862 -0.14 26.12 -6.11
CA GLN A 862 1.27 26.16 -5.76
C GLN A 862 2.14 25.87 -6.98
N ASN A 863 3.34 26.45 -7.03
CA ASN A 863 4.44 26.06 -7.92
C ASN A 863 4.93 24.60 -7.71
N LEU A 864 4.11 23.77 -7.07
CA LEU A 864 4.28 22.33 -6.95
C LEU A 864 4.05 21.70 -8.32
N GLU A 865 5.14 21.54 -9.06
CA GLU A 865 5.26 20.42 -9.98
C GLU A 865 4.86 19.13 -9.22
N PRO A 866 3.93 18.32 -9.75
CA PRO A 866 3.57 17.07 -9.12
C PRO A 866 4.74 16.10 -9.29
N ASP A 867 5.57 15.92 -8.27
CA ASP A 867 6.33 14.68 -8.18
C ASP A 867 6.64 14.27 -6.73
N SER A 868 6.15 13.09 -6.34
CA SER A 868 6.96 12.01 -5.75
C SER A 868 6.09 10.94 -5.05
N MET A 869 6.34 9.68 -5.45
CA MET A 869 6.20 8.48 -4.62
C MET A 869 4.80 7.97 -4.22
N SER A 870 3.81 8.06 -5.10
CA SER A 870 2.79 7.01 -5.20
C SER A 870 2.43 6.72 -6.65
N ALA A 871 2.73 5.50 -7.10
CA ALA A 871 2.13 4.98 -8.31
C ALA A 871 0.63 4.79 -8.05
N LYS A 872 -0.17 5.73 -8.58
CA LYS A 872 -1.57 5.66 -9.04
C LYS A 872 -2.38 6.89 -8.60
N LEU A 873 -2.40 7.85 -9.52
CA LEU A 873 -3.41 8.87 -9.82
C LEU A 873 -3.89 9.80 -8.67
N PRO A 874 -3.71 11.13 -8.81
CA PRO A 874 -4.20 12.11 -7.86
C PRO A 874 -5.73 12.20 -7.90
N SER A 875 -6.35 12.50 -6.76
CA SER A 875 -7.68 13.10 -6.69
C SER A 875 -7.73 14.29 -7.67
N ARG A 876 -8.34 14.07 -8.85
CA ARG A 876 -8.20 15.00 -9.99
C ARG A 876 -8.76 16.38 -9.60
N PRO A 877 -7.99 17.47 -9.61
CA PRO A 877 -8.49 18.84 -9.43
C PRO A 877 -9.69 19.18 -10.33
N TYR A 878 -9.80 18.59 -11.52
CA TYR A 878 -11.02 18.69 -12.32
C TYR A 878 -12.27 18.09 -11.65
N LEU A 879 -12.16 16.94 -10.97
CA LEU A 879 -13.29 16.35 -10.23
C LEU A 879 -13.67 17.23 -9.04
N LEU A 880 -12.67 17.83 -8.38
CA LEU A 880 -12.91 18.80 -7.32
C LEU A 880 -13.57 20.08 -7.85
N ALA A 881 -13.12 20.60 -8.99
CA ALA A 881 -13.73 21.76 -9.63
C ALA A 881 -15.17 21.46 -10.07
N ARG A 882 -15.43 20.29 -10.66
CA ARG A 882 -16.78 19.86 -11.04
C ARG A 882 -17.67 19.71 -9.82
N LYS A 883 -17.18 19.05 -8.77
CA LYS A 883 -17.89 18.88 -7.50
C LYS A 883 -18.20 20.24 -6.86
N ARG A 884 -17.28 21.20 -6.96
CA ARG A 884 -17.49 22.57 -6.48
C ARG A 884 -18.63 23.26 -7.25
N GLU A 885 -18.64 23.18 -8.58
CA GLU A 885 -19.72 23.74 -9.40
C GLU A 885 -21.06 23.03 -9.12
N GLU A 886 -21.07 21.71 -8.93
CA GLU A 886 -22.26 20.95 -8.51
C GLU A 886 -22.78 21.42 -7.14
N VAL A 887 -21.89 21.68 -6.18
CA VAL A 887 -22.25 22.21 -4.86
C VAL A 887 -22.78 23.64 -4.96
N ILE A 888 -22.15 24.52 -5.74
CA ILE A 888 -22.64 25.89 -5.97
C ILE A 888 -24.01 25.88 -6.65
N ALA A 889 -24.23 25.00 -7.63
CA ALA A 889 -25.52 24.85 -8.30
C ALA A 889 -26.61 24.36 -7.33
N ARG A 890 -26.29 23.42 -6.44
CA ARG A 890 -27.19 22.97 -5.36
C ARG A 890 -27.53 24.11 -4.40
N ILE A 891 -26.54 24.94 -4.04
CA ILE A 891 -26.77 26.12 -3.19
C ILE A 891 -27.71 27.11 -3.90
N ARG A 892 -27.47 27.43 -5.18
CA ARG A 892 -28.31 28.36 -5.97
C ARG A 892 -29.73 27.87 -6.20
N ALA A 893 -29.94 26.55 -6.19
CA ALA A 893 -31.27 25.94 -6.26
C ALA A 893 -32.07 26.04 -4.95
N THR A 894 -31.45 26.52 -3.86
CA THR A 894 -32.11 26.72 -2.57
C THR A 894 -32.77 28.11 -2.52
N ASP A 895 -33.98 28.18 -1.96
CA ASP A 895 -34.73 29.44 -1.86
C ASP A 895 -33.94 30.51 -1.09
N GLY A 896 -33.75 31.68 -1.70
CA GLY A 896 -33.00 32.79 -1.11
C GLY A 896 -31.50 32.82 -1.41
N PHE A 897 -30.98 31.87 -2.20
CA PHE A 897 -29.56 31.80 -2.60
C PHE A 897 -29.34 31.86 -4.12
N HIS A 898 -30.33 32.32 -4.91
CA HIS A 898 -30.27 32.29 -6.38
C HIS A 898 -29.13 33.11 -7.00
N ASP A 899 -28.69 34.16 -6.29
CA ASP A 899 -27.58 35.05 -6.64
C ASP A 899 -26.27 34.71 -5.89
N PHE A 900 -26.21 33.54 -5.23
CA PHE A 900 -25.05 33.11 -4.44
C PHE A 900 -23.77 33.06 -5.30
N LEU A 901 -22.73 33.80 -4.86
CA LEU A 901 -21.44 33.97 -5.54
C LEU A 901 -21.57 34.49 -6.99
N LEU A 902 -22.54 35.38 -7.26
CA LEU A 902 -22.61 36.16 -8.50
C LEU A 902 -22.43 37.66 -8.21
N PRO A 903 -21.89 38.43 -9.17
CA PRO A 903 -21.92 39.88 -9.09
C PRO A 903 -23.37 40.40 -8.98
N PRO A 904 -23.61 41.45 -8.18
CA PRO A 904 -24.94 42.07 -8.09
C PRO A 904 -25.36 42.68 -9.43
N CYS A 905 -26.63 42.58 -9.79
CA CYS A 905 -27.15 43.22 -10.99
C CYS A 905 -27.31 44.74 -10.78
N PHE A 906 -27.14 45.52 -11.85
CA PHE A 906 -27.28 46.98 -11.79
C PHE A 906 -28.65 47.44 -11.24
N ASP A 907 -29.73 46.72 -11.56
CA ASP A 907 -31.08 47.02 -11.06
C ASP A 907 -31.20 46.99 -9.54
N THR A 908 -30.48 46.08 -8.87
CA THR A 908 -30.44 46.04 -7.39
C THR A 908 -29.63 47.21 -6.83
N LEU A 909 -28.48 47.52 -7.45
CA LEU A 909 -27.58 48.60 -7.02
C LEU A 909 -28.19 49.99 -7.19
N LYS A 910 -28.99 50.19 -8.24
CA LYS A 910 -29.72 51.44 -8.50
C LYS A 910 -30.64 51.84 -7.35
N ASN A 911 -31.15 50.87 -6.57
CA ASN A 911 -31.99 51.16 -5.42
C ASN A 911 -31.24 51.90 -4.29
N ALA A 912 -29.90 51.76 -4.22
CA ALA A 912 -29.08 52.47 -3.24
C ALA A 912 -29.07 53.98 -3.47
N ALA A 913 -29.26 54.44 -4.71
CA ALA A 913 -29.33 55.88 -5.04
C ALA A 913 -30.70 56.51 -4.79
N ARG A 914 -31.74 55.75 -4.38
CA ARG A 914 -33.08 56.31 -4.11
C ARG A 914 -33.08 57.40 -3.02
N GLY A 915 -32.13 57.32 -2.08
CA GLY A 915 -31.96 58.29 -0.99
C GLY A 915 -31.09 59.52 -1.34
N GLY A 916 -30.51 59.57 -2.55
CA GLY A 916 -29.59 60.63 -2.96
C GLY A 916 -28.53 60.14 -3.94
N PRO A 917 -27.83 61.05 -4.66
CA PRO A 917 -26.82 60.66 -5.64
C PRO A 917 -25.63 59.95 -4.97
N VAL A 918 -25.18 58.84 -5.56
CA VAL A 918 -24.00 58.08 -5.11
C VAL A 918 -22.83 58.39 -6.03
N VAL A 919 -21.69 58.77 -5.46
CA VAL A 919 -20.46 59.07 -6.21
C VAL A 919 -19.46 57.95 -6.00
N PHE A 920 -19.06 57.29 -7.07
CA PHE A 920 -17.98 56.31 -7.07
C PHE A 920 -16.70 56.96 -7.57
N LEU A 921 -15.61 56.82 -6.83
CA LEU A 921 -14.29 57.30 -7.23
C LEU A 921 -13.47 56.11 -7.72
N ASN A 922 -12.88 56.23 -8.90
CA ASN A 922 -11.94 55.28 -9.46
C ASN A 922 -10.61 55.98 -9.77
N ALA A 923 -9.51 55.35 -9.37
CA ALA A 923 -8.17 55.79 -9.71
C ALA A 923 -7.40 54.58 -10.22
N SER A 924 -6.85 54.69 -11.43
CA SER A 924 -5.97 53.68 -12.01
C SER A 924 -4.82 54.35 -12.76
N GLU A 925 -3.84 53.55 -13.20
CA GLU A 925 -2.70 54.05 -13.98
C GLU A 925 -3.14 54.71 -15.30
N PHE A 926 -4.34 54.39 -15.78
CA PHE A 926 -4.89 54.89 -17.04
C PHE A 926 -5.76 56.15 -16.88
N GLY A 927 -6.14 56.50 -15.65
CA GLY A 927 -6.87 57.75 -15.37
C GLY A 927 -7.63 57.74 -14.06
N CYS A 928 -8.02 58.93 -13.61
CA CYS A 928 -8.88 59.12 -12.44
C CYS A 928 -10.26 59.63 -12.88
N HIS A 929 -11.31 58.90 -12.53
CA HIS A 929 -12.69 59.23 -12.90
C HIS A 929 -13.62 59.10 -11.69
N ALA A 930 -14.61 59.99 -11.62
CA ALA A 930 -15.76 59.87 -10.75
C ALA A 930 -16.99 59.45 -11.56
N LEU A 931 -17.71 58.44 -11.11
CA LEU A 931 -18.97 58.01 -11.69
C LEU A 931 -20.12 58.36 -10.75
N ILE A 932 -21.02 59.23 -11.19
CA ILE A 932 -22.13 59.73 -10.39
C ILE A 932 -23.41 59.00 -10.80
N MET A 933 -24.02 58.28 -9.86
CA MET A 933 -25.33 57.64 -10.02
C MET A 933 -26.40 58.51 -9.36
N LYS A 934 -27.30 59.07 -10.18
CA LYS A 934 -28.44 59.88 -9.70
C LYS A 934 -29.56 59.00 -9.15
N GLY A 935 -30.50 59.60 -8.41
CA GLY A 935 -31.61 58.84 -7.78
C GLY A 935 -32.61 58.21 -8.75
N ASP A 936 -32.61 58.62 -10.01
CA ASP A 936 -33.34 57.98 -11.11
C ASP A 936 -32.54 56.85 -11.78
N GLY A 937 -31.31 56.58 -11.30
CA GLY A 937 -30.34 55.62 -11.82
C GLY A 937 -29.55 56.08 -13.04
N THR A 938 -29.66 57.33 -13.47
CA THR A 938 -28.83 57.86 -14.55
C THR A 938 -27.37 57.95 -14.12
N LEU A 939 -26.44 57.51 -14.97
CA LEU A 939 -25.00 57.54 -14.72
C LEU A 939 -24.31 58.71 -15.46
N LEU A 940 -23.45 59.43 -14.75
CA LEU A 940 -22.62 60.51 -15.30
C LEU A 940 -21.13 60.25 -15.01
N PRO A 941 -20.30 60.01 -16.03
CA PRO A 941 -18.86 59.92 -15.86
C PRO A 941 -18.24 61.32 -15.83
N LEU A 942 -17.31 61.55 -14.91
CA LEU A 942 -16.57 62.79 -14.72
C LEU A 942 -15.08 62.47 -14.66
N SER A 943 -14.29 63.02 -15.58
CA SER A 943 -12.83 62.91 -15.50
C SER A 943 -12.31 63.86 -14.43
N LEU A 944 -11.49 63.33 -13.52
CA LEU A 944 -10.86 64.12 -12.45
C LEU A 944 -9.52 64.66 -12.92
N LEU A 945 -9.11 65.81 -12.39
CA LEU A 945 -7.85 66.47 -12.76
C LEU A 945 -6.61 65.83 -12.09
N ALA A 946 -6.78 64.67 -11.45
CA ALA A 946 -5.74 63.94 -10.73
C ALA A 946 -5.14 62.81 -11.59
N ASP A 947 -3.85 62.52 -11.37
CA ASP A 947 -3.20 61.30 -11.86
C ASP A 947 -2.85 60.35 -10.71
N MET A 948 -2.59 59.07 -11.05
CA MET A 948 -2.33 58.02 -10.06
C MET A 948 -1.07 58.30 -9.24
N SER A 949 -0.03 58.83 -9.89
CA SER A 949 1.24 59.20 -9.26
C SER A 949 1.05 60.21 -8.15
N LEU A 950 0.29 61.28 -8.39
CA LEU A 950 -0.08 62.28 -7.39
C LEU A 950 -0.85 61.63 -6.23
N LEU A 951 -1.83 60.77 -6.52
CA LEU A 951 -2.63 60.11 -5.49
C LEU A 951 -1.81 59.16 -4.61
N LEU A 952 -0.84 58.42 -5.17
CA LEU A 952 0.09 57.60 -4.39
C LEU A 952 0.93 58.45 -3.44
N TYR A 953 1.52 59.55 -3.93
CA TYR A 953 2.31 60.46 -3.09
C TYR A 953 1.48 61.01 -1.93
N LEU A 954 0.23 61.40 -2.21
CA LEU A 954 -0.68 61.88 -1.17
C LEU A 954 -1.06 60.78 -0.18
N ALA A 955 -1.29 59.55 -0.65
CA ALA A 955 -1.63 58.40 0.19
C ALA A 955 -0.49 58.01 1.15
N ASP A 956 0.77 58.17 0.74
CA ASP A 956 1.94 57.93 1.59
C ASP A 956 2.18 59.08 2.59
N ALA A 957 1.88 60.31 2.18
CA ALA A 957 2.01 61.53 2.99
C ALA A 957 0.97 61.61 4.13
N ILE A 958 -0.30 61.28 3.85
CA ILE A 958 -1.42 61.48 4.79
C ILE A 958 -1.22 60.77 6.14
N PRO A 959 -0.80 59.49 6.22
CA PRO A 959 -0.60 58.81 7.51
C PRO A 959 0.53 59.40 8.35
N LEU A 960 1.58 59.92 7.71
CA LEU A 960 2.72 60.55 8.38
C LEU A 960 2.31 61.92 8.95
N LEU A 961 1.63 62.72 8.13
CA LEU A 961 1.10 64.02 8.53
C LEU A 961 0.03 63.92 9.62
N ALA A 962 -0.87 62.93 9.51
CA ALA A 962 -1.90 62.67 10.53
C ALA A 962 -1.31 62.27 11.89
N ARG A 963 -0.05 61.82 11.95
CA ARG A 963 0.70 61.52 13.18
C ARG A 963 1.60 62.68 13.63
N GLY A 964 1.54 63.82 12.95
CA GLY A 964 2.38 64.99 13.22
C GLY A 964 3.86 64.80 12.84
N GLN A 965 4.16 63.86 11.95
CA GLN A 965 5.53 63.58 11.50
C GLN A 965 5.85 64.39 10.23
N GLU A 966 7.08 64.88 10.12
CA GLU A 966 7.57 65.54 8.91
C GLU A 966 7.75 64.52 7.77
N ILE A 967 7.38 64.93 6.55
CA ILE A 967 7.52 64.11 5.34
C ILE A 967 8.91 64.34 4.72
N ASP A 968 9.41 63.33 4.02
CA ASP A 968 10.66 63.39 3.26
C ASP A 968 10.68 64.58 2.29
N VAL A 969 11.83 65.23 2.16
CA VAL A 969 12.06 66.39 1.28
C VAL A 969 11.69 66.06 -0.18
N HIS A 970 11.86 64.82 -0.63
CA HIS A 970 11.49 64.41 -1.99
C HIS A 970 9.97 64.35 -2.20
N VAL A 971 9.22 63.83 -1.21
CA VAL A 971 7.75 63.81 -1.24
C VAL A 971 7.21 65.24 -1.15
N ARG A 972 7.80 66.07 -0.29
CA ARG A 972 7.47 67.50 -0.16
C ARG A 972 7.73 68.26 -1.47
N CYS A 973 8.88 68.05 -2.11
CA CYS A 973 9.18 68.62 -3.43
C CYS A 973 8.20 68.16 -4.52
N ASN A 974 7.74 66.90 -4.51
CA ASN A 974 6.77 66.42 -5.49
C ASN A 974 5.38 67.03 -5.27
N ILE A 975 4.94 67.17 -4.02
CA ILE A 975 3.71 67.90 -3.66
C ILE A 975 3.82 69.37 -4.12
N ASP A 976 4.94 70.04 -3.84
CA ASP A 976 5.20 71.42 -4.26
C ASP A 976 5.28 71.58 -5.80
N ASN A 977 5.85 70.60 -6.52
CA ASN A 977 5.97 70.59 -7.98
C ASN A 977 4.61 70.41 -8.69
N CYS A 978 3.65 69.72 -8.06
CA CYS A 978 2.30 69.57 -8.61
C CYS A 978 1.55 70.91 -8.69
N PHE A 979 1.88 71.88 -7.84
CA PHE A 979 1.35 73.24 -7.89
C PHE A 979 1.98 74.12 -8.98
N ASP A 980 3.21 73.84 -9.43
CA ASP A 980 3.90 74.67 -10.42
C ASP A 980 3.45 74.41 -11.88
N GLY A 981 2.68 73.34 -12.13
CA GLY A 981 2.45 72.81 -13.47
C GLY A 981 1.17 73.20 -14.21
N ARG A 982 0.03 73.52 -13.56
CA ARG A 982 -1.27 73.50 -14.28
C ARG A 982 -2.32 74.59 -14.03
N ASP A 983 -2.17 75.55 -13.11
CA ASP A 983 -3.15 76.66 -13.03
C ASP A 983 -2.57 78.02 -12.62
N VAL A 984 -2.80 79.04 -13.43
CA VAL A 984 -2.25 80.41 -13.27
C VAL A 984 -2.95 81.17 -12.14
N ARG A 985 -4.05 80.64 -11.59
CA ARG A 985 -4.87 81.30 -10.55
C ARG A 985 -4.42 81.07 -9.10
N LEU A 986 -3.60 80.04 -8.83
CA LEU A 986 -3.04 79.75 -7.49
C LEU A 986 -1.78 80.55 -7.13
N LYS A 987 -1.37 81.51 -7.98
CA LYS A 987 -0.19 82.36 -7.76
C LYS A 987 -0.24 83.26 -6.51
N ALA A 988 -1.34 83.29 -5.77
CA ALA A 988 -1.60 84.33 -4.77
C ALA A 988 -1.59 83.88 -3.30
N VAL A 989 -0.97 82.76 -2.93
CA VAL A 989 -0.55 82.53 -1.52
C VAL A 989 0.73 81.70 -1.47
N ARG A 990 1.90 82.34 -1.63
CA ARG A 990 3.18 81.73 -1.19
C ARG A 990 3.74 82.59 -0.06
N ARG A 991 3.56 82.14 1.19
CA ARG A 991 4.48 82.49 2.27
C ARG A 991 5.60 81.46 2.28
N ARG A 992 6.79 81.86 1.85
CA ARG A 992 8.03 81.20 2.27
C ARG A 992 8.24 81.56 3.74
N GLU A 993 7.76 80.72 4.65
CA GLU A 993 8.23 80.72 6.04
C GLU A 993 9.15 79.50 6.19
N ASP A 994 10.38 79.73 6.68
CA ASP A 994 11.47 78.75 6.80
C ASP A 994 11.21 77.64 7.86
N TYR A 995 9.98 77.56 8.38
CA TYR A 995 9.53 76.52 9.32
C TYR A 995 8.07 76.15 8.99
N ARG A 996 7.87 75.24 8.03
CA ARG A 996 6.56 74.61 7.78
C ARG A 996 6.33 73.51 8.82
N THR A 997 5.17 73.50 9.44
CA THR A 997 4.76 72.44 10.35
C THR A 997 4.04 71.32 9.61
N ALA A 998 3.95 70.12 10.20
CA ALA A 998 3.16 69.02 9.63
C ALA A 998 1.68 69.42 9.40
N ASP A 999 1.14 70.36 10.20
CA ASP A 999 -0.22 70.88 10.03
C ASP A 999 -0.38 71.75 8.77
N ASP A 1000 0.67 72.48 8.37
CA ASP A 1000 0.67 73.29 7.15
C ASP A 1000 0.71 72.38 5.91
N ASP A 1001 1.58 71.38 5.91
CA ASP A 1001 1.64 70.37 4.84
C ASP A 1001 0.33 69.57 4.74
N PHE A 1002 -0.32 69.27 5.88
CA PHE A 1002 -1.63 68.59 5.87
C PHE A 1002 -2.75 69.46 5.28
N ARG A 1003 -2.70 70.78 5.50
CA ARG A 1003 -3.64 71.72 4.88
C ARG A 1003 -3.46 71.77 3.37
N ASP A 1004 -2.23 71.81 2.89
CA ASP A 1004 -1.91 71.83 1.45
C ASP A 1004 -2.44 70.56 0.75
N VAL A 1005 -2.30 69.39 1.39
CA VAL A 1005 -2.86 68.12 0.89
C VAL A 1005 -4.39 68.16 0.79
N LEU A 1006 -5.08 68.73 1.80
CA LEU A 1006 -6.54 68.88 1.78
C LEU A 1006 -7.01 69.87 0.71
N GLU A 1007 -6.25 70.94 0.46
CA GLU A 1007 -6.53 71.90 -0.60
C GLU A 1007 -6.41 71.25 -1.98
N ILE A 1008 -5.35 70.46 -2.22
CA ILE A 1008 -5.21 69.66 -3.45
C ILE A 1008 -6.42 68.75 -3.64
N LEU A 1009 -6.76 67.93 -2.64
CA LEU A 1009 -7.89 66.99 -2.73
C LEU A 1009 -9.22 67.71 -2.95
N TRP A 1010 -9.40 68.90 -2.39
CA TRP A 1010 -10.57 69.73 -2.65
C TRP A 1010 -10.64 70.13 -4.13
N GLU A 1011 -9.58 70.68 -4.69
CA GLU A 1011 -9.57 71.18 -6.08
C GLU A 1011 -9.65 70.07 -7.13
N VAL A 1012 -8.89 68.98 -6.95
CA VAL A 1012 -8.80 67.92 -7.97
C VAL A 1012 -9.88 66.84 -7.87
N VAL A 1013 -10.49 66.65 -6.69
CA VAL A 1013 -11.48 65.58 -6.46
C VAL A 1013 -12.84 66.12 -6.01
N ALA A 1014 -12.90 66.85 -4.89
CA ALA A 1014 -14.19 67.19 -4.27
C ALA A 1014 -14.97 68.27 -5.04
N GLN A 1015 -14.32 69.38 -5.43
CA GLN A 1015 -14.95 70.50 -6.10
C GLN A 1015 -15.54 70.13 -7.48
N PRO A 1016 -14.86 69.35 -8.35
CA PRO A 1016 -15.43 68.90 -9.62
C PRO A 1016 -16.71 68.08 -9.42
N VAL A 1017 -16.71 67.17 -8.44
CA VAL A 1017 -17.87 66.33 -8.10
C VAL A 1017 -19.04 67.16 -7.59
N ILE A 1018 -18.79 68.07 -6.63
CA ILE A 1018 -19.82 68.96 -6.06
C ILE A 1018 -20.43 69.85 -7.16
N THR A 1019 -19.60 70.35 -8.07
CA THR A 1019 -20.03 71.17 -9.22
C THR A 1019 -20.90 70.35 -10.17
N ALA A 1020 -20.51 69.10 -10.48
CA ALA A 1020 -21.28 68.20 -11.34
C ALA A 1020 -22.64 67.79 -10.72
N LEU A 1021 -22.72 67.75 -9.38
CA LEU A 1021 -23.97 67.51 -8.65
C LEU A 1021 -24.87 68.76 -8.55
N GLY A 1022 -24.37 69.94 -8.89
CA GLY A 1022 -25.12 71.20 -8.80
C GLY A 1022 -25.39 71.65 -7.37
N LEU A 1023 -24.58 71.19 -6.39
CA LEU A 1023 -24.74 71.55 -4.99
C LEU A 1023 -24.18 72.96 -4.73
N SER A 1024 -25.00 73.85 -4.17
CA SER A 1024 -24.59 75.20 -3.79
C SER A 1024 -24.35 75.30 -2.28
N LYS A 1025 -23.35 76.09 -1.88
CA LYS A 1025 -23.03 76.30 -0.46
C LYS A 1025 -24.13 77.12 0.21
N VAL A 1026 -24.94 76.48 1.05
CA VAL A 1026 -25.96 77.16 1.87
C VAL A 1026 -25.28 77.84 3.06
N SER A 1027 -25.71 79.06 3.40
CA SER A 1027 -25.10 79.89 4.46
C SER A 1027 -25.37 79.37 5.89
N TYR A 1028 -26.30 78.43 6.05
CA TYR A 1028 -26.67 77.77 7.31
C TYR A 1028 -27.06 76.30 7.02
N PRO A 1029 -26.69 75.34 7.89
CA PRO A 1029 -27.11 73.96 7.73
C PRO A 1029 -28.60 73.84 8.08
N GLU A 1030 -29.46 73.56 7.09
CA GLU A 1030 -30.85 73.21 7.37
C GLU A 1030 -30.87 71.83 8.02
N THR A 1031 -31.37 71.76 9.26
CA THR A 1031 -31.68 70.52 9.95
C THR A 1031 -32.82 69.80 9.23
N ASN A 1032 -32.51 68.67 8.61
CA ASN A 1032 -33.47 67.59 8.33
C ASN A 1032 -32.75 66.25 8.37
#